data_AF-A0A9D4NT89-F1
#
_entry.id   AF-A0A9D4NT89-F1
#
_cell.length_a   1.000
_cell.length_b   1.000
_cell.length_c   1.000
_cell.angle_alpha   90.00
_cell.angle_beta   90.00
_cell.angle_gamma   90.00
#
_symmetry.space_group_name_H-M   'P 1'
#
loop_
_entity.id
_entity.type
_entity.pdbx_description
1 polymer ?
#
loop_
_entity_poly.entity_id
_entity_poly.type
_entity_poly.pdbx_seq_one_letter_code
_entity_poly.pdbx_strand_id
1 'polypeptide(L)'
;MSKQTMKQKIAPTSTGSGKGATGAVYFGHNKHNGETVAVKCFNHLSHMRPYEVQKREFEVLKKVNHENIVKLLAIEEENDTKQKVLVMELCTGGSLFNILDDPMNSNGLEEKEFLLVLKHLAAGMKHLRDMNIIHRDLKPGNIMKFVSEDGTSIYKLTDFGAARELDDDQQFMSLYGTEEYLHPDMYERAVLRKPVGKSFKANVDLWSIGVTLYHIATGSLPFRPYGGRKNKETMYKITTEKASGIISGTQTSENGEIKWSRNLPDSCLLSPSVQPLVTELLAGLLECDAHRMWSFEKFFSSVTKILEHKVIFVYYVGTLSLHSIYCYPNETVLDLKSRFDSLYKVAPNDQILMWPNDNLNHHHNLVGGRHNDQQQQMPSMINETMLAQQTKLIPLLQSNQRRSSSISTVIAILSDDFIITDIHTTEHSPLFLLNGQMNSKIRCTTGPIAPSKFPDIATTIINTDVDAQYAKLCSSLAYSTLRQIDKFIHNYKLACQIPCHMLRLIDHNMKILDEKYGYFNFHLNILKERLDNLMQCNSYLSQLIKLLIDSIIKPNTAITLFNFNVTDQILKQYDKIHSNFKSLSSSSIMDEKLEQLRDLWPTSKELESIRHLLSIQSRAKIYTAKIRESWLMLHKDKQIKSLNHHHEEQLHQLEKLKLDNHCKKLNDLVAKEINPRGSIADKLEEWYQGAQVAYVKPQLIITELYGFLPVIAEIEMNICSAYEDHNKMWMNLFKERWLIQRQQQQINHTHTTFEPSNLSLTSTIFKELNSLHEDSQKLKEAYKDFVMIFSEVQSINN
;
A
#
# COMPACT_ATOMS: atom_id res chain seq x y z
N MET A 1 -39.00 -20.55 -37.47
CA MET A 1 -38.76 -20.70 -36.03
C MET A 1 -40.11 -20.77 -35.32
N SER A 2 -40.47 -21.97 -34.86
CA SER A 2 -41.80 -22.33 -34.37
C SER A 2 -42.12 -21.72 -33.00
N LYS A 3 -43.37 -21.26 -32.85
CA LYS A 3 -43.99 -20.72 -31.63
C LYS A 3 -43.61 -21.53 -30.38
N GLN A 4 -42.78 -20.93 -29.54
CA GLN A 4 -42.34 -21.46 -28.25
C GLN A 4 -43.39 -21.12 -27.21
N THR A 5 -43.89 -22.13 -26.51
CA THR A 5 -44.67 -21.94 -25.28
C THR A 5 -43.73 -22.22 -24.12
N MET A 6 -43.72 -21.41 -23.06
CA MET A 6 -43.08 -21.72 -21.76
C MET A 6 -44.01 -22.54 -20.84
N LYS A 7 -43.49 -23.23 -19.82
CA LYS A 7 -44.27 -24.03 -18.87
C LYS A 7 -44.35 -23.13 -17.65
N GLN A 8 -45.49 -22.50 -17.42
CA GLN A 8 -45.81 -21.97 -16.10
C GLN A 8 -45.91 -23.14 -15.13
N LYS A 9 -44.81 -23.48 -14.47
CA LYS A 9 -44.91 -23.91 -13.08
C LYS A 9 -44.76 -22.64 -12.26
N ILE A 10 -45.88 -21.97 -12.03
CA ILE A 10 -46.03 -21.10 -10.85
C ILE A 10 -46.01 -22.07 -9.66
N ALA A 11 -44.83 -22.51 -9.25
CA ALA A 11 -44.69 -23.09 -7.93
C ALA A 11 -44.73 -21.91 -6.95
N PRO A 12 -45.70 -21.84 -6.02
CA PRO A 12 -45.59 -20.93 -4.90
C PRO A 12 -44.55 -21.50 -3.93
N THR A 13 -43.27 -21.50 -4.34
CA THR A 13 -42.20 -21.55 -3.35
C THR A 13 -42.13 -20.14 -2.77
N SER A 14 -42.39 -20.07 -1.47
CA SER A 14 -42.60 -18.88 -0.64
C SER A 14 -41.45 -17.85 -0.58
N THR A 15 -40.50 -17.89 -1.51
CA THR A 15 -39.33 -17.02 -1.58
C THR A 15 -38.88 -16.87 -3.05
N GLY A 16 -39.40 -15.90 -3.81
CA GLY A 16 -38.84 -15.66 -5.15
C GLY A 16 -39.61 -14.81 -6.16
N SER A 17 -40.62 -14.03 -5.77
CA SER A 17 -41.28 -13.10 -6.69
C SER A 17 -40.94 -11.65 -6.33
N GLY A 18 -40.25 -10.95 -7.23
CA GLY A 18 -40.05 -9.51 -7.13
C GLY A 18 -41.31 -8.80 -7.64
N LYS A 19 -42.01 -8.05 -6.79
CA LYS A 19 -43.20 -7.27 -7.17
C LYS A 19 -42.83 -5.80 -7.28
N GLY A 20 -43.13 -5.19 -8.42
CA GLY A 20 -42.95 -3.76 -8.69
C GLY A 20 -44.24 -3.11 -9.18
N ALA A 21 -44.20 -1.79 -9.37
CA ALA A 21 -45.36 -1.01 -9.83
C ALA A 21 -45.86 -1.43 -11.22
N THR A 22 -44.97 -1.93 -12.07
CA THR A 22 -45.27 -2.33 -13.45
C THR A 22 -45.60 -3.82 -13.62
N GLY A 23 -45.43 -4.65 -12.59
CA GLY A 23 -45.57 -6.09 -12.74
C GLY A 23 -44.82 -6.92 -11.72
N ALA A 24 -44.73 -8.22 -11.99
CA ALA A 24 -43.99 -9.16 -11.16
C ALA A 24 -42.91 -9.87 -11.98
N VAL A 25 -41.77 -10.13 -11.36
CA VAL A 25 -40.68 -10.92 -11.91
C VAL A 25 -40.71 -12.29 -11.26
N TYR A 26 -40.66 -13.33 -12.09
CA TYR A 26 -40.69 -14.73 -11.70
C TYR A 26 -39.41 -15.43 -12.12
N PHE A 27 -39.01 -16.40 -11.31
CA PHE A 27 -38.00 -17.38 -11.70
C PHE A 27 -38.59 -18.36 -12.72
N GLY A 28 -37.87 -18.60 -13.81
CA GLY A 28 -38.29 -19.48 -14.90
C GLY A 28 -37.14 -20.35 -15.43
N HIS A 29 -37.49 -21.34 -16.24
CA HIS A 29 -36.53 -22.22 -16.92
C HIS A 29 -36.86 -22.25 -18.40
N ASN A 30 -35.85 -22.13 -19.26
CA ASN A 30 -35.97 -22.35 -20.69
C ASN A 30 -36.30 -23.83 -20.94
N LYS A 31 -37.36 -24.08 -21.72
CA LYS A 31 -37.87 -25.44 -21.96
C LYS A 31 -36.91 -26.35 -22.70
N HIS A 32 -36.02 -25.81 -23.51
CA HIS A 32 -35.20 -26.59 -24.43
C HIS A 32 -33.87 -27.02 -23.80
N ASN A 33 -33.19 -26.09 -23.16
CA ASN A 33 -31.85 -26.29 -22.59
C ASN A 33 -31.85 -26.34 -21.05
N GLY A 34 -32.99 -26.05 -20.39
CA GLY A 34 -33.10 -26.05 -18.93
C GLY A 34 -32.49 -24.83 -18.23
N GLU A 35 -31.97 -23.86 -18.99
CA GLU A 35 -31.31 -22.66 -18.49
C GLU A 35 -32.26 -21.82 -17.63
N THR A 36 -31.77 -21.34 -16.49
CA THR A 36 -32.56 -20.53 -15.56
C THR A 36 -32.64 -19.08 -16.04
N VAL A 37 -33.84 -18.50 -15.96
CA VAL A 37 -34.16 -17.17 -16.49
C VAL A 37 -35.03 -16.38 -15.52
N ALA A 38 -35.05 -15.06 -15.67
CA ALA A 38 -36.00 -14.18 -15.01
C ALA A 38 -37.09 -13.76 -16.02
N VAL A 39 -38.36 -13.92 -15.65
CA VAL A 39 -39.51 -13.59 -16.51
C VAL A 39 -40.32 -12.46 -15.89
N LYS A 40 -40.32 -11.29 -16.51
CA LYS A 40 -41.13 -10.14 -16.07
C LYS A 40 -42.49 -10.17 -16.77
N CYS A 41 -43.54 -10.31 -15.96
CA CYS A 41 -44.93 -10.24 -16.38
C CYS A 41 -45.53 -8.90 -15.98
N PHE A 42 -46.15 -8.19 -16.92
CA PHE A 42 -46.75 -6.88 -16.69
C PHE A 42 -48.14 -7.00 -16.07
N ASN A 43 -48.44 -6.15 -15.09
CA ASN A 43 -49.77 -6.14 -14.46
C ASN A 43 -50.83 -5.44 -15.32
N HIS A 44 -52.11 -5.60 -14.95
CA HIS A 44 -53.23 -4.98 -15.67
C HIS A 44 -53.08 -3.45 -15.80
N LEU A 45 -52.64 -2.76 -14.73
CA LEU A 45 -52.40 -1.32 -14.74
C LEU A 45 -51.36 -0.89 -15.79
N SER A 46 -50.36 -1.74 -16.05
CA SER A 46 -49.36 -1.47 -17.08
C SER A 46 -49.93 -1.55 -18.49
N HIS A 47 -50.89 -2.44 -18.72
CA HIS A 47 -51.62 -2.56 -19.99
C HIS A 47 -52.64 -1.44 -20.21
N MET A 48 -52.99 -0.69 -19.15
CA MET A 48 -53.84 0.51 -19.24
C MET A 48 -53.05 1.78 -19.61
N ARG A 49 -51.70 1.73 -19.65
CA ARG A 49 -50.86 2.86 -20.08
C ARG A 49 -51.00 3.08 -21.59
N PRO A 50 -50.74 4.30 -22.12
CA PRO A 50 -50.73 4.50 -23.57
C PRO A 50 -49.76 3.53 -24.26
N TYR A 51 -50.12 3.07 -25.47
CA TYR A 51 -49.40 2.03 -26.18
C TYR A 51 -47.92 2.36 -26.41
N GLU A 52 -47.64 3.62 -26.69
CA GLU A 52 -46.28 4.16 -26.85
C GLU A 52 -45.47 3.98 -25.56
N VAL A 53 -46.09 4.17 -24.39
CA VAL A 53 -45.45 3.97 -23.08
C VAL A 53 -45.21 2.50 -22.80
N GLN A 54 -46.13 1.62 -23.18
CA GLN A 54 -45.98 0.17 -23.00
C GLN A 54 -44.79 -0.38 -23.79
N LYS A 55 -44.57 0.14 -25.01
CA LYS A 55 -43.48 -0.30 -25.89
C LYS A 55 -42.09 0.16 -25.46
N ARG A 56 -41.96 1.27 -24.74
CA ARG A 56 -40.66 1.89 -24.41
C ARG A 56 -39.65 0.93 -23.80
N GLU A 57 -40.07 0.18 -22.78
CA GLU A 57 -39.17 -0.75 -22.09
C GLU A 57 -38.62 -1.82 -23.04
N PHE A 58 -39.45 -2.32 -23.96
CA PHE A 58 -39.03 -3.28 -24.98
C PHE A 58 -38.06 -2.67 -25.97
N GLU A 59 -38.33 -1.46 -26.46
CA GLU A 59 -37.48 -0.81 -27.47
C GLU A 59 -36.13 -0.38 -26.89
N VAL A 60 -36.10 0.09 -25.64
CA VAL A 60 -34.84 0.36 -24.92
C VAL A 60 -34.04 -0.92 -24.75
N LEU A 61 -34.64 -1.99 -24.22
CA LEU A 61 -33.95 -3.26 -23.97
C LEU A 61 -33.44 -3.95 -25.25
N LYS A 62 -34.05 -3.70 -26.41
CA LYS A 62 -33.53 -4.18 -27.70
C LYS A 62 -32.29 -3.42 -28.18
N LYS A 63 -32.15 -2.15 -27.80
CA LYS A 63 -31.04 -1.28 -28.22
C LYS A 63 -29.80 -1.45 -27.34
N VAL A 64 -29.99 -1.79 -26.06
CA VAL A 64 -28.89 -1.90 -25.10
C VAL A 64 -28.35 -3.32 -25.01
N ASN A 65 -27.03 -3.47 -25.07
CA ASN A 65 -26.33 -4.72 -24.85
C ASN A 65 -24.95 -4.43 -24.26
N HIS A 66 -24.79 -4.70 -22.96
CA HIS A 66 -23.58 -4.38 -22.21
C HIS A 66 -23.46 -5.29 -20.99
N GLU A 67 -22.25 -5.56 -20.53
CA GLU A 67 -22.00 -6.43 -19.37
C GLU A 67 -22.74 -5.96 -18.10
N ASN A 68 -22.78 -4.64 -17.88
CA ASN A 68 -23.46 -3.98 -16.76
C ASN A 68 -24.93 -3.63 -17.00
N ILE A 69 -25.59 -4.27 -17.96
CA ILE A 69 -27.05 -4.17 -18.17
C ILE A 69 -27.62 -5.60 -18.19
N VAL A 70 -28.76 -5.80 -17.51
CA VAL A 70 -29.43 -7.10 -17.51
C VAL A 70 -29.86 -7.44 -18.94
N LYS A 71 -29.35 -8.55 -19.45
CA LYS A 71 -29.55 -9.01 -20.82
C LYS A 71 -31.00 -9.43 -21.05
N LEU A 72 -31.62 -8.85 -22.07
CA LEU A 72 -32.85 -9.35 -22.65
C LEU A 72 -32.53 -10.59 -23.51
N LEU A 73 -33.13 -11.73 -23.17
CA LEU A 73 -32.98 -12.99 -23.91
C LEU A 73 -34.05 -13.13 -24.98
N ALA A 74 -35.30 -12.87 -24.63
CA ALA A 74 -36.44 -12.97 -25.55
C ALA A 74 -37.62 -12.11 -25.09
N ILE A 75 -38.52 -11.82 -26.02
CA ILE A 75 -39.85 -11.28 -25.74
C ILE A 75 -40.83 -12.37 -26.15
N GLU A 76 -41.60 -12.88 -25.20
CA GLU A 76 -42.59 -13.95 -25.43
C GLU A 76 -44.00 -13.47 -25.10
N GLU A 77 -44.99 -14.32 -25.35
CA GLU A 77 -46.39 -14.09 -24.97
C GLU A 77 -46.83 -15.17 -23.99
N GLU A 78 -47.51 -14.77 -22.91
CA GLU A 78 -48.13 -15.71 -21.98
C GLU A 78 -49.24 -16.51 -22.69
N ASN A 79 -49.31 -17.81 -22.43
CA ASN A 79 -50.21 -18.72 -23.17
C ASN A 79 -51.68 -18.35 -23.03
N ASP A 80 -52.11 -17.99 -21.82
CA ASP A 80 -53.51 -17.78 -21.47
C ASP A 80 -53.97 -16.35 -21.78
N THR A 81 -53.19 -15.34 -21.39
CA THR A 81 -53.57 -13.94 -21.53
C THR A 81 -53.12 -13.30 -22.85
N LYS A 82 -52.20 -13.94 -23.58
CA LYS A 82 -51.48 -13.38 -24.74
C LYS A 82 -50.72 -12.08 -24.44
N GLN A 83 -50.49 -11.77 -23.16
CA GLN A 83 -49.72 -10.60 -22.78
C GLN A 83 -48.23 -10.84 -23.01
N LYS A 84 -47.54 -9.81 -23.49
CA LYS A 84 -46.09 -9.87 -23.67
C LYS A 84 -45.37 -9.99 -22.33
N VAL A 85 -44.31 -10.79 -22.29
CA VAL A 85 -43.41 -10.95 -21.15
C VAL A 85 -41.97 -10.74 -21.60
N LEU A 86 -41.13 -10.23 -20.69
CA LEU A 86 -39.70 -10.11 -20.92
C LEU A 86 -38.98 -11.30 -20.30
N VAL A 87 -38.23 -12.04 -21.11
CA VAL A 87 -37.34 -13.11 -20.66
C VAL A 87 -35.94 -12.54 -20.59
N MET A 88 -35.36 -12.54 -19.39
CA MET A 88 -34.09 -11.89 -19.08
C MET A 88 -33.13 -12.89 -18.42
N GLU A 89 -31.84 -12.58 -18.44
CA GLU A 89 -30.86 -13.31 -17.64
C GLU A 89 -31.22 -13.25 -16.14
N LEU A 90 -30.99 -14.35 -15.42
CA LEU A 90 -31.25 -14.42 -13.99
C LEU A 90 -30.02 -13.96 -13.20
N CYS A 91 -30.18 -12.87 -12.44
CA CYS A 91 -29.16 -12.42 -11.48
C CYS A 91 -29.38 -13.06 -10.10
N THR A 92 -28.60 -14.09 -9.78
CA THR A 92 -28.73 -14.90 -8.56
C THR A 92 -28.27 -14.21 -7.28
N GLY A 93 -27.47 -13.14 -7.37
CA GLY A 93 -26.99 -12.36 -6.23
C GLY A 93 -28.00 -11.36 -5.65
N GLY A 94 -29.23 -11.31 -6.19
CA GLY A 94 -30.27 -10.38 -5.77
C GLY A 94 -30.02 -8.94 -6.19
N SER A 95 -30.87 -8.01 -5.71
CA SER A 95 -30.66 -6.58 -5.93
C SER A 95 -29.72 -5.99 -4.89
N LEU A 96 -29.07 -4.88 -5.20
CA LEU A 96 -28.26 -4.10 -4.26
C LEU A 96 -29.08 -3.65 -3.05
N PHE A 97 -30.39 -3.45 -3.21
CA PHE A 97 -31.30 -3.23 -2.07
C PHE A 97 -31.33 -4.43 -1.12
N ASN A 98 -31.37 -5.66 -1.63
CA ASN A 98 -31.34 -6.87 -0.79
C ASN A 98 -30.01 -6.99 -0.05
N ILE A 99 -28.91 -6.61 -0.70
CA ILE A 99 -27.57 -6.61 -0.10
C ILE A 99 -27.51 -5.60 1.05
N LEU A 100 -28.02 -4.37 0.86
CA LEU A 100 -28.05 -3.34 1.91
C LEU A 100 -29.01 -3.67 3.05
N ASP A 101 -30.06 -4.46 2.79
CA ASP A 101 -31.00 -4.87 3.83
C ASP A 101 -30.41 -5.91 4.80
N ASP A 102 -29.34 -6.61 4.42
CA ASP A 102 -28.61 -7.50 5.34
C ASP A 102 -27.94 -6.68 6.46
N PRO A 103 -28.14 -7.05 7.75
CA PRO A 103 -27.58 -6.33 8.90
C PRO A 103 -26.06 -6.13 8.87
N MET A 104 -25.32 -6.98 8.14
CA MET A 104 -23.88 -6.82 7.95
C MET A 104 -23.52 -5.49 7.28
N ASN A 105 -24.41 -4.99 6.41
CA ASN A 105 -24.23 -3.79 5.57
C ASN A 105 -24.99 -2.55 6.08
N SER A 106 -25.51 -2.57 7.32
CA SER A 106 -26.21 -1.41 7.91
C SER A 106 -25.36 -0.14 7.99
N ASN A 107 -24.04 -0.27 7.94
CA ASN A 107 -23.06 0.83 7.95
C ASN A 107 -22.47 1.11 6.55
N GLY A 108 -23.06 0.54 5.51
CA GLY A 108 -22.55 0.57 4.14
C GLY A 108 -21.84 -0.73 3.75
N LEU A 109 -21.47 -0.80 2.48
CA LEU A 109 -20.69 -1.89 1.90
C LEU A 109 -19.22 -1.75 2.31
N GLU A 110 -18.52 -2.89 2.34
CA GLU A 110 -17.06 -2.89 2.39
C GLU A 110 -16.46 -2.19 1.16
N GLU A 111 -15.33 -1.53 1.33
CA GLU A 111 -14.71 -0.67 0.32
C GLU A 111 -14.51 -1.37 -1.03
N LYS A 112 -14.04 -2.63 -1.02
CA LYS A 112 -13.85 -3.42 -2.24
C LYS A 112 -15.16 -3.58 -3.02
N GLU A 113 -16.25 -3.86 -2.33
CA GLU A 113 -17.56 -4.04 -2.96
C GLU A 113 -18.14 -2.69 -3.40
N PHE A 114 -17.96 -1.63 -2.61
CA PHE A 114 -18.33 -0.26 -2.99
C PHE A 114 -17.66 0.15 -4.31
N LEU A 115 -16.34 -0.05 -4.44
CA LEU A 115 -15.59 0.29 -5.65
C LEU A 115 -16.02 -0.58 -6.85
N LEU A 116 -16.37 -1.84 -6.62
CA LEU A 116 -16.92 -2.72 -7.65
C LEU A 116 -18.28 -2.22 -8.16
N VAL A 117 -19.17 -1.81 -7.26
CA VAL A 117 -20.46 -1.19 -7.63
C VAL A 117 -20.20 0.12 -8.38
N LEU A 118 -19.30 0.97 -7.90
CA LEU A 118 -18.97 2.25 -8.55
C LEU A 118 -18.49 2.04 -9.99
N LYS A 119 -17.56 1.11 -10.21
CA LYS A 119 -17.03 0.74 -11.53
C LYS A 119 -18.15 0.27 -12.47
N HIS A 120 -18.94 -0.69 -12.04
CA HIS A 120 -19.99 -1.30 -12.86
C HIS A 120 -21.16 -0.35 -13.13
N LEU A 121 -21.54 0.47 -12.15
CA LEU A 121 -22.56 1.50 -12.32
C LEU A 121 -22.11 2.56 -13.32
N ALA A 122 -20.87 3.07 -13.20
CA ALA A 122 -20.34 4.04 -14.16
C ALA A 122 -20.26 3.48 -15.58
N ALA A 123 -19.81 2.23 -15.74
CA ALA A 123 -19.75 1.57 -17.05
C ALA A 123 -21.15 1.36 -17.66
N GLY A 124 -22.13 0.88 -16.89
CA GLY A 124 -23.52 0.76 -17.35
C GLY A 124 -24.15 2.09 -17.74
N MET A 125 -23.93 3.14 -16.95
CA MET A 125 -24.42 4.49 -17.24
C MET A 125 -23.75 5.12 -18.46
N LYS A 126 -22.46 4.87 -18.67
CA LYS A 126 -21.76 5.30 -19.88
C LYS A 126 -22.38 4.66 -21.13
N HIS A 127 -22.64 3.36 -21.10
CA HIS A 127 -23.31 2.67 -22.20
C HIS A 127 -24.70 3.25 -22.51
N LEU A 128 -25.52 3.53 -21.48
CA LEU A 128 -26.82 4.18 -21.69
C LEU A 128 -26.66 5.57 -22.31
N ARG A 129 -25.68 6.34 -21.85
CA ARG A 129 -25.40 7.68 -22.37
C ARG A 129 -24.96 7.64 -23.83
N ASP A 130 -24.09 6.72 -24.20
CA ASP A 130 -23.61 6.53 -25.58
C ASP A 130 -24.76 6.13 -26.53
N MET A 131 -25.80 5.48 -26.01
CA MET A 131 -27.04 5.13 -26.73
C MET A 131 -28.13 6.22 -26.63
N ASN A 132 -27.81 7.39 -26.09
CA ASN A 132 -28.75 8.49 -25.85
C ASN A 132 -29.98 8.12 -24.99
N ILE A 133 -29.82 7.22 -24.00
CA ILE A 133 -30.88 6.76 -23.10
C ILE A 133 -30.69 7.31 -21.68
N ILE A 134 -31.77 7.77 -21.05
CA ILE A 134 -31.85 8.12 -19.61
C ILE A 134 -32.69 7.05 -18.89
N HIS A 135 -32.27 6.63 -17.70
CA HIS A 135 -32.95 5.58 -16.93
C HIS A 135 -34.12 6.09 -16.07
N ARG A 136 -33.94 7.19 -15.33
CA ARG A 136 -34.93 7.90 -14.48
C ARG A 136 -35.45 7.18 -13.23
N ASP A 137 -34.98 5.98 -12.91
CA ASP A 137 -35.34 5.28 -11.66
C ASP A 137 -34.13 4.48 -11.13
N LEU A 138 -32.97 5.12 -11.13
CA LEU A 138 -31.75 4.53 -10.55
C LEU A 138 -31.87 4.49 -9.04
N LYS A 139 -31.79 3.29 -8.48
CA LYS A 139 -31.86 3.00 -7.05
C LYS A 139 -31.25 1.62 -6.79
N PRO A 140 -30.87 1.27 -5.55
CA PRO A 140 -30.35 -0.05 -5.22
C PRO A 140 -31.26 -1.21 -5.65
N GLY A 141 -32.58 -1.03 -5.68
CA GLY A 141 -33.53 -2.07 -6.12
C GLY A 141 -33.45 -2.39 -7.63
N ASN A 142 -32.91 -1.48 -8.45
CA ASN A 142 -32.78 -1.63 -9.90
C ASN A 142 -31.33 -1.91 -10.33
N ILE A 143 -30.45 -2.26 -9.37
CA ILE A 143 -29.08 -2.67 -9.62
C ILE A 143 -28.96 -4.12 -9.13
N MET A 144 -28.81 -5.05 -10.04
CA MET A 144 -28.76 -6.50 -9.76
C MET A 144 -27.31 -6.97 -9.62
N LYS A 145 -27.07 -7.94 -8.75
CA LYS A 145 -25.79 -8.64 -8.66
C LYS A 145 -25.89 -9.98 -9.40
N PHE A 146 -25.16 -10.09 -10.49
CA PHE A 146 -24.92 -11.36 -11.18
C PHE A 146 -23.67 -12.01 -10.59
N VAL A 147 -23.73 -13.32 -10.34
CA VAL A 147 -22.59 -14.11 -9.87
C VAL A 147 -22.37 -15.21 -10.90
N SER A 148 -21.23 -15.17 -11.59
CA SER A 148 -20.84 -16.20 -12.55
C SER A 148 -20.37 -17.48 -11.85
N GLU A 149 -20.24 -18.56 -12.62
CA GLU A 149 -19.85 -19.89 -12.12
C GLU A 149 -18.46 -19.90 -11.47
N ASP A 150 -17.55 -19.02 -11.91
CA ASP A 150 -16.21 -18.81 -11.34
C ASP A 150 -16.22 -17.97 -10.04
N GLY A 151 -17.39 -17.50 -9.60
CA GLY A 151 -17.56 -16.64 -8.42
C GLY A 151 -17.38 -15.15 -8.68
N THR A 152 -17.09 -14.73 -9.92
CA THR A 152 -16.97 -13.32 -10.26
C THR A 152 -18.33 -12.60 -10.12
N SER A 153 -18.31 -11.43 -9.50
CA SER A 153 -19.52 -10.62 -9.25
C SER A 153 -19.59 -9.44 -10.21
N ILE A 154 -20.72 -9.30 -10.90
CA ILE A 154 -20.99 -8.20 -11.85
C ILE A 154 -22.28 -7.49 -11.43
N TYR A 155 -22.23 -6.17 -11.35
CA TYR A 155 -23.42 -5.36 -11.08
C TYR A 155 -24.05 -4.88 -12.38
N LYS A 156 -25.37 -5.01 -12.50
CA LYS A 156 -26.12 -4.81 -13.73
C LYS A 156 -27.36 -3.94 -13.51
N LEU A 157 -27.57 -2.95 -14.39
CA LEU A 157 -28.78 -2.13 -14.40
C LEU A 157 -29.97 -2.91 -14.96
N THR A 158 -31.16 -2.71 -14.38
CA THR A 158 -32.42 -3.32 -14.82
C THR A 158 -33.60 -2.36 -14.63
N ASP A 159 -34.79 -2.80 -15.07
CA ASP A 159 -36.06 -2.08 -14.96
C ASP A 159 -36.09 -0.74 -15.73
N PHE A 160 -36.11 -0.86 -17.06
CA PHE A 160 -36.20 0.27 -17.99
C PHE A 160 -37.63 0.76 -18.21
N GLY A 161 -38.58 0.40 -17.33
CA GLY A 161 -39.99 0.83 -17.42
C GLY A 161 -40.17 2.35 -17.35
N ALA A 162 -39.19 3.05 -16.77
CA ALA A 162 -39.09 4.49 -16.75
C ALA A 162 -38.07 5.06 -17.76
N ALA A 163 -37.36 4.27 -18.56
CA ALA A 163 -36.32 4.80 -19.44
C ALA A 163 -36.89 5.53 -20.69
N ARG A 164 -36.10 6.45 -21.26
CA ARG A 164 -36.43 7.21 -22.49
C ARG A 164 -35.18 7.66 -23.24
N GLU A 165 -35.35 7.98 -24.52
CA GLU A 165 -34.33 8.64 -25.35
C GLU A 165 -34.24 10.14 -25.04
N LEU A 166 -33.06 10.73 -25.18
CA LEU A 166 -32.78 12.13 -24.85
C LEU A 166 -33.51 13.15 -25.73
N ASP A 167 -33.71 12.81 -27.01
CA ASP A 167 -34.28 13.70 -28.04
C ASP A 167 -35.82 13.76 -28.01
N ASP A 168 -36.46 13.04 -27.09
CA ASP A 168 -37.89 13.16 -26.83
C ASP A 168 -38.17 14.52 -26.14
N ASP A 169 -38.35 15.58 -26.93
CA ASP A 169 -38.76 16.95 -26.53
C ASP A 169 -40.11 17.03 -25.78
N GLN A 170 -40.68 15.89 -25.38
CA GLN A 170 -41.88 15.85 -24.56
C GLN A 170 -41.57 16.36 -23.15
N GLN A 171 -42.16 17.52 -22.82
CA GLN A 171 -42.40 17.95 -21.45
C GLN A 171 -42.74 16.73 -20.57
N PHE A 172 -42.07 16.62 -19.44
CA PHE A 172 -42.05 15.48 -18.52
C PHE A 172 -43.42 15.18 -17.90
N MET A 173 -44.39 14.71 -18.69
CA MET A 173 -45.79 14.58 -18.30
C MET A 173 -46.05 13.35 -17.40
N SER A 174 -45.16 12.35 -17.42
CA SER A 174 -45.34 11.08 -16.71
C SER A 174 -44.42 11.00 -15.49
N LEU A 175 -45.01 10.95 -14.28
CA LEU A 175 -44.32 10.84 -13.00
C LEU A 175 -43.81 9.39 -12.80
N TYR A 176 -42.49 9.20 -12.76
CA TYR A 176 -41.85 7.92 -12.45
C TYR A 176 -40.69 8.17 -11.47
N GLY A 177 -40.39 7.17 -10.64
CA GLY A 177 -39.25 7.17 -9.72
C GLY A 177 -39.63 6.85 -8.28
N THR A 178 -38.63 6.46 -7.49
CA THR A 178 -38.78 6.18 -6.06
C THR A 178 -38.48 7.45 -5.26
N GLU A 179 -39.43 7.89 -4.41
CA GLU A 179 -39.47 9.24 -3.81
C GLU A 179 -38.13 9.70 -3.22
N GLU A 180 -37.37 8.82 -2.58
CA GLU A 180 -36.11 9.18 -1.90
C GLU A 180 -34.91 9.39 -2.83
N TYR A 181 -34.99 8.93 -4.07
CA TYR A 181 -33.91 9.00 -5.06
C TYR A 181 -34.19 10.04 -6.15
N LEU A 182 -35.34 10.71 -6.09
CA LEU A 182 -35.73 11.72 -7.05
C LEU A 182 -34.95 13.01 -6.87
N HIS A 183 -34.55 13.61 -7.99
CA HIS A 183 -34.03 14.97 -8.03
C HIS A 183 -35.07 15.95 -7.42
N PRO A 184 -34.66 17.02 -6.70
CA PRO A 184 -35.58 17.93 -6.01
C PRO A 184 -36.66 18.51 -6.92
N ASP A 185 -36.30 18.99 -8.11
CA ASP A 185 -37.27 19.48 -9.09
C ASP A 185 -38.30 18.39 -9.49
N MET A 186 -37.87 17.12 -9.59
CA MET A 186 -38.77 16.00 -9.93
C MET A 186 -39.66 15.67 -8.75
N TYR A 187 -39.13 15.75 -7.52
CA TYR A 187 -39.88 15.56 -6.29
C TYR A 187 -41.01 16.59 -6.15
N GLU A 188 -40.74 17.86 -6.43
CA GLU A 188 -41.75 18.93 -6.39
C GLU A 188 -42.93 18.64 -7.34
N ARG A 189 -42.62 18.21 -8.57
CA ARG A 189 -43.65 17.85 -9.55
C ARG A 189 -44.37 16.54 -9.19
N ALA A 190 -43.63 15.50 -8.84
CA ALA A 190 -44.15 14.14 -8.67
C ALA A 190 -44.87 13.92 -7.35
N VAL A 191 -44.31 14.46 -6.27
CA VAL A 191 -44.72 14.16 -4.90
C VAL A 191 -45.53 15.31 -4.32
N LEU A 192 -45.13 16.56 -4.55
CA LEU A 192 -45.87 17.75 -4.10
C LEU A 192 -46.95 18.20 -5.10
N ARG A 193 -46.99 17.62 -6.32
CA ARG A 193 -47.96 17.93 -7.39
C ARG A 193 -48.02 19.42 -7.76
N LYS A 194 -46.89 20.13 -7.64
CA LYS A 194 -46.80 21.55 -8.05
C LYS A 194 -46.42 21.66 -9.54
N PRO A 195 -46.95 22.66 -10.26
CA PRO A 195 -46.53 22.92 -11.64
C PRO A 195 -45.08 23.43 -11.66
N VAL A 196 -44.23 22.76 -12.45
CA VAL A 196 -42.81 23.13 -12.60
C VAL A 196 -42.60 23.67 -14.01
N GLY A 197 -42.11 24.91 -14.12
CA GLY A 197 -41.80 25.58 -15.40
C GLY A 197 -40.44 25.20 -16.02
N LYS A 198 -39.74 24.21 -15.47
CA LYS A 198 -38.40 23.79 -15.91
C LYS A 198 -38.47 22.46 -16.68
N SER A 199 -37.75 22.39 -17.82
CA SER A 199 -37.47 21.14 -18.51
C SER A 199 -36.41 20.35 -17.75
N PHE A 200 -36.69 19.09 -17.41
CA PHE A 200 -35.70 18.22 -16.80
C PHE A 200 -34.69 17.77 -17.87
N LYS A 201 -33.41 17.62 -17.52
CA LYS A 201 -32.36 17.15 -18.44
C LYS A 201 -31.84 15.79 -17.99
N ALA A 202 -30.95 15.19 -18.77
CA ALA A 202 -30.25 13.93 -18.44
C ALA A 202 -29.65 13.91 -17.02
N ASN A 203 -29.35 15.08 -16.46
CA ASN A 203 -28.71 15.27 -15.16
C ASN A 203 -29.54 14.74 -13.98
N VAL A 204 -30.83 14.42 -14.16
CA VAL A 204 -31.65 13.81 -13.10
C VAL A 204 -31.11 12.45 -12.64
N ASP A 205 -30.50 11.67 -13.54
CA ASP A 205 -29.89 10.38 -13.19
C ASP A 205 -28.65 10.57 -12.31
N LEU A 206 -27.91 11.68 -12.45
CA LEU A 206 -26.73 11.97 -11.62
C LEU A 206 -27.12 12.14 -10.14
N TRP A 207 -28.26 12.77 -9.86
CA TRP A 207 -28.77 12.87 -8.49
C TRP A 207 -29.11 11.49 -7.92
N SER A 208 -29.85 10.68 -8.67
CA SER A 208 -30.22 9.32 -8.25
C SER A 208 -28.99 8.41 -8.04
N ILE A 209 -27.96 8.58 -8.87
CA ILE A 209 -26.64 7.95 -8.68
C ILE A 209 -26.01 8.45 -7.37
N GLY A 210 -25.99 9.76 -7.11
CA GLY A 210 -25.45 10.35 -5.88
C GLY A 210 -26.13 9.80 -4.62
N VAL A 211 -27.47 9.74 -4.61
CA VAL A 211 -28.24 9.16 -3.50
C VAL A 211 -27.92 7.67 -3.33
N THR A 212 -27.83 6.93 -4.44
CA THR A 212 -27.49 5.50 -4.44
C THR A 212 -26.09 5.26 -3.89
N LEU A 213 -25.09 6.01 -4.34
CA LEU A 213 -23.70 5.91 -3.89
C LEU A 213 -23.56 6.27 -2.41
N TYR A 214 -24.26 7.31 -1.93
CA TYR A 214 -24.30 7.62 -0.50
C TYR A 214 -24.92 6.46 0.30
N HIS A 215 -26.03 5.91 -0.19
CA HIS A 215 -26.74 4.83 0.49
C HIS A 215 -25.87 3.58 0.61
N ILE A 216 -25.14 3.20 -0.43
CA ILE A 216 -24.22 2.05 -0.35
C ILE A 216 -22.97 2.34 0.45
N ALA A 217 -22.50 3.59 0.52
CA ALA A 217 -21.34 3.94 1.34
C ALA A 217 -21.66 3.93 2.85
N THR A 218 -22.93 4.18 3.23
CA THR A 218 -23.30 4.45 4.63
C THR A 218 -24.38 3.54 5.19
N GLY A 219 -25.06 2.76 4.36
CA GLY A 219 -26.24 1.97 4.74
C GLY A 219 -27.48 2.81 5.06
N SER A 220 -27.42 4.13 4.87
CA SER A 220 -28.51 5.07 5.15
C SER A 220 -28.72 6.06 4.01
N LEU A 221 -29.94 6.57 3.84
CA LEU A 221 -30.20 7.65 2.89
C LEU A 221 -29.52 8.97 3.30
N PRO A 222 -29.08 9.82 2.35
CA PRO A 222 -28.42 11.10 2.65
C PRO A 222 -29.35 12.13 3.30
N PHE A 223 -30.63 12.15 2.89
CA PHE A 223 -31.60 13.15 3.34
C PHE A 223 -32.74 12.47 4.09
N ARG A 224 -32.85 12.76 5.39
CA ARG A 224 -33.75 12.06 6.31
C ARG A 224 -34.53 13.06 7.16
N PRO A 225 -35.78 13.40 6.79
CA PRO A 225 -36.65 14.19 7.65
C PRO A 225 -37.14 13.36 8.84
N TYR A 226 -37.49 14.02 9.94
CA TYR A 226 -38.17 13.35 11.05
C TYR A 226 -39.55 12.85 10.59
N GLY A 227 -39.92 11.63 11.00
CA GLY A 227 -41.13 10.96 10.52
C GLY A 227 -41.01 10.29 9.14
N GLY A 228 -39.84 10.36 8.50
CA GLY A 228 -39.54 9.67 7.24
C GLY A 228 -40.38 10.16 6.06
N ARG A 229 -40.77 9.24 5.17
CA ARG A 229 -41.48 9.53 3.90
C ARG A 229 -42.77 10.35 4.06
N LYS A 230 -43.40 10.34 5.25
CA LYS A 230 -44.62 11.12 5.52
C LYS A 230 -44.36 12.62 5.48
N ASN A 231 -43.15 13.07 5.82
CA ASN A 231 -42.79 14.48 5.90
C ASN A 231 -42.21 14.99 4.57
N LYS A 232 -43.09 15.06 3.56
CA LYS A 232 -42.75 15.42 2.18
C LYS A 232 -42.22 16.84 2.03
N GLU A 233 -42.77 17.76 2.81
CA GLU A 233 -42.35 19.17 2.79
C GLU A 233 -40.93 19.34 3.32
N THR A 234 -40.60 18.71 4.45
CA THR A 234 -39.25 18.75 5.00
C THR A 234 -38.25 18.02 4.09
N MET A 235 -38.65 16.93 3.44
CA MET A 235 -37.80 16.27 2.44
C MET A 235 -37.44 17.23 1.28
N TYR A 236 -38.44 17.94 0.76
CA TYR A 236 -38.22 18.93 -0.29
C TYR A 236 -37.33 20.08 0.20
N LYS A 237 -37.57 20.58 1.41
CA LYS A 237 -36.75 21.61 2.06
C LYS A 237 -35.29 21.16 2.22
N ILE A 238 -35.06 19.97 2.78
CA ILE A 238 -33.72 19.41 3.00
C ILE A 238 -32.94 19.28 1.68
N THR A 239 -33.62 18.90 0.61
CA THR A 239 -32.97 18.65 -0.68
C THR A 239 -32.73 19.93 -1.49
N THR A 240 -33.51 21.00 -1.29
CA THR A 240 -33.39 22.26 -2.04
C THR A 240 -32.61 23.36 -1.33
N GLU A 241 -32.73 23.48 0.01
CA GLU A 241 -32.10 24.56 0.78
C GLU A 241 -30.67 24.23 1.24
N LYS A 242 -30.18 23.02 0.97
CA LYS A 242 -28.82 22.63 1.36
C LYS A 242 -27.78 23.50 0.65
N ALA A 243 -26.72 23.88 1.36
CA ALA A 243 -25.61 24.60 0.76
C ALA A 243 -24.80 23.70 -0.21
N SER A 244 -24.13 24.33 -1.17
CA SER A 244 -23.22 23.63 -2.10
C SER A 244 -22.14 22.85 -1.34
N GLY A 245 -21.91 21.60 -1.74
CA GLY A 245 -21.00 20.65 -1.10
C GLY A 245 -21.51 19.96 0.17
N ILE A 246 -22.75 20.20 0.60
CA ILE A 246 -23.44 19.36 1.59
C ILE A 246 -23.92 18.07 0.92
N ILE A 247 -23.59 16.93 1.52
CA ILE A 247 -23.91 15.59 1.01
C ILE A 247 -25.00 14.87 1.81
N SER A 248 -25.29 15.33 3.04
CA SER A 248 -26.36 14.76 3.86
C SER A 248 -27.01 15.79 4.79
N GLY A 249 -28.28 15.52 5.12
CA GLY A 249 -29.12 16.33 5.99
C GLY A 249 -30.07 15.43 6.79
N THR A 250 -29.92 15.39 8.12
CA THR A 250 -30.76 14.55 8.99
C THR A 250 -31.47 15.39 10.05
N GLN A 251 -32.77 15.19 10.20
CA GLN A 251 -33.58 15.75 11.28
C GLN A 251 -33.97 14.66 12.28
N THR A 252 -33.63 14.85 13.56
CA THR A 252 -33.78 13.81 14.61
C THR A 252 -35.03 13.94 15.47
N SER A 253 -35.68 15.09 15.45
CA SER A 253 -36.91 15.38 16.22
C SER A 253 -37.92 16.14 15.37
N GLU A 254 -39.19 16.06 15.74
CA GLU A 254 -40.26 16.81 15.08
C GLU A 254 -39.94 18.32 15.14
N ASN A 255 -39.98 18.98 13.98
CA ASN A 255 -39.63 20.40 13.81
C ASN A 255 -38.23 20.80 14.34
N GLY A 256 -37.34 19.84 14.60
CA GLY A 256 -35.98 20.11 15.03
C GLY A 256 -35.08 20.63 13.90
N GLU A 257 -33.89 21.08 14.25
CA GLU A 257 -32.89 21.52 13.27
C GLU A 257 -32.41 20.37 12.37
N ILE A 258 -32.10 20.71 11.12
CA ILE A 258 -31.50 19.77 10.17
C ILE A 258 -29.99 19.78 10.39
N LYS A 259 -29.44 18.63 10.77
CA LYS A 259 -27.98 18.43 10.87
C LYS A 259 -27.40 18.17 9.49
N TRP A 260 -26.66 19.14 8.98
CA TRP A 260 -25.99 19.08 7.68
C TRP A 260 -24.57 18.54 7.81
N SER A 261 -24.12 17.73 6.83
CA SER A 261 -22.73 17.26 6.78
C SER A 261 -22.15 17.32 5.37
N ARG A 262 -20.85 17.63 5.31
CA ARG A 262 -19.99 17.54 4.10
C ARG A 262 -19.21 16.22 4.04
N ASN A 263 -19.16 15.50 5.16
CA ASN A 263 -18.37 14.29 5.33
C ASN A 263 -19.29 13.07 5.50
N LEU A 264 -18.77 11.91 5.12
CA LEU A 264 -19.39 10.62 5.45
C LEU A 264 -19.39 10.43 6.98
N PRO A 265 -20.37 9.68 7.54
CA PRO A 265 -20.43 9.43 8.97
C PRO A 265 -19.26 8.55 9.44
N ASP A 266 -18.85 8.71 10.71
CA ASP A 266 -17.76 7.91 11.31
C ASP A 266 -18.01 6.40 11.28
N SER A 267 -19.28 5.98 11.17
CA SER A 267 -19.67 4.58 11.03
C SER A 267 -19.39 3.98 9.65
N CYS A 268 -19.08 4.80 8.64
CA CYS A 268 -18.81 4.39 7.27
C CYS A 268 -17.61 3.43 7.21
N LEU A 269 -17.73 2.38 6.39
CA LEU A 269 -16.69 1.37 6.23
C LEU A 269 -15.59 1.75 5.22
N LEU A 270 -15.77 2.84 4.46
CA LEU A 270 -14.74 3.31 3.53
C LEU A 270 -13.52 3.84 4.30
N SER A 271 -12.34 3.54 3.80
CA SER A 271 -11.09 3.97 4.39
C SER A 271 -10.95 5.50 4.37
N PRO A 272 -10.26 6.11 5.36
CA PRO A 272 -10.05 7.55 5.42
C PRO A 272 -9.42 8.15 4.16
N SER A 273 -8.68 7.35 3.38
CA SER A 273 -8.05 7.78 2.13
C SER A 273 -9.03 7.87 0.96
N VAL A 274 -10.07 7.03 0.92
CA VAL A 274 -11.09 7.04 -0.14
C VAL A 274 -12.20 8.03 0.16
N GLN A 275 -12.51 8.24 1.44
CA GLN A 275 -13.62 9.12 1.84
C GLN A 275 -13.56 10.51 1.18
N PRO A 276 -12.42 11.23 1.13
CA PRO A 276 -12.34 12.54 0.45
C PRO A 276 -12.68 12.48 -1.05
N LEU A 277 -12.25 11.43 -1.74
CA LEU A 277 -12.53 11.25 -3.17
C LEU A 277 -14.02 10.96 -3.40
N VAL A 278 -14.63 10.17 -2.52
CA VAL A 278 -16.06 9.85 -2.57
C VAL A 278 -16.93 11.02 -2.13
N THR A 279 -16.52 11.81 -1.13
CA THR A 279 -17.28 13.01 -0.71
C THR A 279 -17.26 14.09 -1.78
N GLU A 280 -16.15 14.27 -2.51
CA GLU A 280 -16.10 15.16 -3.69
C GLU A 280 -17.07 14.72 -4.78
N LEU A 281 -17.05 13.42 -5.11
CA LEU A 281 -17.97 12.81 -6.07
C LEU A 281 -19.44 13.02 -5.65
N LEU A 282 -19.78 12.74 -4.40
CA LEU A 282 -21.13 12.89 -3.85
C LEU A 282 -21.58 14.36 -3.83
N ALA A 283 -20.69 15.29 -3.45
CA ALA A 283 -20.96 16.72 -3.44
C ALA A 283 -21.33 17.24 -4.82
N GLY A 284 -20.64 16.75 -5.86
CA GLY A 284 -20.92 17.09 -7.25
C GLY A 284 -22.22 16.50 -7.80
N LEU A 285 -22.50 15.23 -7.47
CA LEU A 285 -23.69 14.51 -7.92
C LEU A 285 -24.97 14.99 -7.23
N LEU A 286 -24.86 15.39 -5.97
CA LEU A 286 -25.98 15.91 -5.18
C LEU A 286 -26.08 17.43 -5.26
N GLU A 287 -25.57 18.10 -6.29
CA GLU A 287 -25.69 19.56 -6.44
C GLU A 287 -27.06 19.95 -7.02
N CYS A 288 -27.68 21.01 -6.48
CA CYS A 288 -28.99 21.52 -6.91
C CYS A 288 -28.86 22.80 -7.74
N ASP A 289 -27.75 23.55 -7.58
CA ASP A 289 -27.48 24.73 -8.39
C ASP A 289 -27.12 24.31 -9.81
N ALA A 290 -27.99 24.64 -10.76
CA ALA A 290 -27.85 24.27 -12.16
C ALA A 290 -26.51 24.70 -12.80
N HIS A 291 -25.85 25.73 -12.30
CA HIS A 291 -24.54 26.20 -12.78
C HIS A 291 -23.36 25.41 -12.22
N ARG A 292 -23.55 24.71 -11.09
CA ARG A 292 -22.51 23.94 -10.39
C ARG A 292 -22.70 22.43 -10.50
N MET A 293 -23.89 21.99 -10.94
CA MET A 293 -24.18 20.60 -11.23
C MET A 293 -23.11 19.97 -12.13
N TRP A 294 -22.68 18.77 -11.77
CA TRP A 294 -21.73 18.04 -12.60
C TRP A 294 -22.35 17.58 -13.92
N SER A 295 -21.49 17.45 -14.93
CA SER A 295 -21.81 16.77 -16.18
C SER A 295 -21.49 15.27 -16.05
N PHE A 296 -22.05 14.46 -16.96
CA PHE A 296 -21.67 13.05 -17.08
C PHE A 296 -20.18 12.86 -17.36
N GLU A 297 -19.57 13.72 -18.20
CA GLU A 297 -18.14 13.67 -18.50
C GLU A 297 -17.31 13.82 -17.22
N LYS A 298 -17.64 14.81 -16.39
CA LYS A 298 -16.96 15.02 -15.09
C LYS A 298 -17.18 13.86 -14.14
N PHE A 299 -18.39 13.30 -14.09
CA PHE A 299 -18.69 12.09 -13.33
C PHE A 299 -17.80 10.92 -13.76
N PHE A 300 -17.77 10.59 -15.06
CA PHE A 300 -16.97 9.48 -15.57
C PHE A 300 -15.47 9.70 -15.35
N SER A 301 -14.95 10.90 -15.61
CA SER A 301 -13.54 11.20 -15.36
C SER A 301 -13.17 11.07 -13.88
N SER A 302 -14.07 11.51 -12.98
CA SER A 302 -13.86 11.37 -11.53
C SER A 302 -13.87 9.91 -11.10
N VAL A 303 -14.76 9.08 -11.64
CA VAL A 303 -14.79 7.64 -11.33
C VAL A 303 -13.55 6.94 -11.87
N THR A 304 -13.15 7.20 -13.11
CA THR A 304 -11.89 6.67 -13.68
C THR A 304 -10.71 7.04 -12.80
N LYS A 305 -10.61 8.32 -12.40
CA LYS A 305 -9.57 8.79 -11.49
C LYS A 305 -9.56 8.01 -10.18
N ILE A 306 -10.71 7.79 -9.53
CA ILE A 306 -10.80 7.00 -8.29
C ILE A 306 -10.31 5.56 -8.51
N LEU A 307 -10.72 4.92 -9.60
CA LEU A 307 -10.44 3.50 -9.89
C LEU A 307 -9.00 3.24 -10.37
N GLU A 308 -8.32 4.24 -10.92
CA GLU A 308 -6.92 4.14 -11.38
C GLU A 308 -5.89 4.25 -10.25
N HIS A 309 -6.30 4.64 -9.04
CA HIS A 309 -5.37 4.71 -7.92
C HIS A 309 -4.85 3.32 -7.55
N LYS A 310 -3.55 3.23 -7.31
CA LYS A 310 -2.93 2.07 -6.69
C LYS A 310 -3.06 2.19 -5.18
N VAL A 311 -3.52 1.12 -4.54
CA VAL A 311 -3.61 1.05 -3.07
C VAL A 311 -2.31 0.48 -2.51
N ILE A 312 -1.66 1.26 -1.64
CA ILE A 312 -0.52 0.83 -0.84
C ILE A 312 -0.97 0.67 0.61
N PHE A 313 -0.81 -0.53 1.15
CA PHE A 313 -1.08 -0.81 2.55
C PHE A 313 0.15 -0.49 3.39
N VAL A 314 0.00 0.40 4.35
CA VAL A 314 1.07 0.91 5.20
C VAL A 314 0.71 0.65 6.65
N TYR A 315 1.57 -0.07 7.36
CA TYR A 315 1.45 -0.25 8.80
C TYR A 315 2.34 0.76 9.50
N TYR A 316 1.74 1.79 10.11
CA TYR A 316 2.49 2.79 10.84
C TYR A 316 2.76 2.31 12.27
N VAL A 317 4.04 2.08 12.58
CA VAL A 317 4.46 1.54 13.87
C VAL A 317 4.20 2.52 15.01
N GLY A 318 4.29 3.84 14.77
CA GLY A 318 4.05 4.86 15.80
C GLY A 318 2.62 4.84 16.38
N THR A 319 1.64 4.33 15.63
CA THR A 319 0.24 4.23 16.07
C THR A 319 -0.30 2.80 16.15
N LEU A 320 0.50 1.80 15.75
CA LEU A 320 0.13 0.39 15.59
C LEU A 320 -1.14 0.18 14.76
N SER A 321 -1.21 0.89 13.62
CA SER A 321 -2.38 0.87 12.76
C SER A 321 -2.04 0.67 11.29
N LEU A 322 -2.82 -0.19 10.66
CA LEU A 322 -2.83 -0.37 9.21
C LEU A 322 -3.66 0.72 8.52
N HIS A 323 -3.11 1.29 7.45
CA HIS A 323 -3.73 2.29 6.59
C HIS A 323 -3.65 1.87 5.13
N SER A 324 -4.71 2.10 4.36
CA SER A 324 -4.69 2.02 2.89
C SER A 324 -4.43 3.42 2.35
N ILE A 325 -3.42 3.58 1.49
CA ILE A 325 -3.05 4.85 0.87
C ILE A 325 -3.30 4.74 -0.63
N TYR A 326 -4.11 5.65 -1.16
CA TYR A 326 -4.45 5.70 -2.58
C TYR A 326 -3.44 6.62 -3.28
N CYS A 327 -2.64 6.03 -4.17
CA CYS A 327 -1.56 6.69 -4.89
C CYS A 327 -1.86 6.72 -6.39
N TYR A 328 -1.48 7.79 -7.09
CA TYR A 328 -1.48 7.73 -8.55
C TYR A 328 -0.41 6.75 -9.04
N PRO A 329 -0.63 6.04 -10.16
CA PRO A 329 0.32 5.06 -10.68
C PRO A 329 1.71 5.62 -11.01
N ASN A 330 1.82 6.93 -11.28
CA ASN A 330 3.08 7.60 -11.62
C ASN A 330 3.80 8.23 -10.42
N GLU A 331 3.25 8.10 -9.21
CA GLU A 331 3.92 8.58 -7.98
C GLU A 331 5.18 7.75 -7.68
N THR A 332 6.19 8.40 -7.12
CA THR A 332 7.42 7.77 -6.63
C THR A 332 7.38 7.53 -5.13
N VAL A 333 8.38 6.83 -4.60
CA VAL A 333 8.55 6.69 -3.14
C VAL A 333 8.76 8.03 -2.46
N LEU A 334 9.39 9.01 -3.12
CA LEU A 334 9.51 10.38 -2.58
C LEU A 334 8.14 11.06 -2.36
N ASP A 335 7.22 10.89 -3.32
CA ASP A 335 5.85 11.40 -3.19
C ASP A 335 5.13 10.73 -2.01
N LEU A 336 5.32 9.41 -1.86
CA LEU A 336 4.78 8.64 -0.75
C LEU A 336 5.35 9.12 0.59
N LYS A 337 6.66 9.35 0.68
CA LYS A 337 7.32 9.88 1.88
C LYS A 337 6.81 11.28 2.24
N SER A 338 6.63 12.14 1.25
CA SER A 338 6.07 13.48 1.46
C SER A 338 4.63 13.42 2.00
N ARG A 339 3.84 12.45 1.53
CA ARG A 339 2.49 12.18 2.06
C ARG A 339 2.53 11.64 3.49
N PHE A 340 3.48 10.76 3.82
CA PHE A 340 3.68 10.25 5.18
C PHE A 340 4.05 11.33 6.17
N ASP A 341 4.83 12.34 5.77
CA ASP A 341 5.09 13.50 6.63
C ASP A 341 3.79 14.26 6.95
N SER A 342 2.98 14.53 5.92
CA SER A 342 1.69 15.20 6.10
C SER A 342 0.74 14.43 7.03
N LEU A 343 0.66 13.10 6.86
CA LEU A 343 -0.24 12.21 7.59
C LEU A 343 0.23 11.86 9.01
N TYR A 344 1.51 11.53 9.17
CA TYR A 344 2.07 10.92 10.37
C TYR A 344 3.04 11.82 11.13
N LYS A 345 3.41 12.98 10.55
CA LYS A 345 4.39 13.93 11.11
C LYS A 345 5.77 13.30 11.32
N VAL A 346 6.20 12.49 10.36
CA VAL A 346 7.55 11.92 10.31
C VAL A 346 8.25 12.50 9.08
N ALA A 347 9.32 13.25 9.26
CA ALA A 347 10.04 13.88 8.15
C ALA A 347 10.63 12.83 7.19
N PRO A 348 10.71 13.05 5.87
CA PRO A 348 11.18 12.06 4.90
C PRO A 348 12.51 11.37 5.23
N ASN A 349 13.47 12.11 5.81
CA ASN A 349 14.78 11.58 6.20
C ASN A 349 14.73 10.67 7.44
N ASP A 350 13.68 10.81 8.25
CA ASP A 350 13.46 10.00 9.44
C ASP A 350 12.53 8.80 9.16
N GLN A 351 12.08 8.61 7.92
CA GLN A 351 11.18 7.52 7.56
C GLN A 351 11.97 6.26 7.21
N ILE A 352 11.85 5.23 8.04
CA ILE A 352 12.36 3.89 7.74
C ILE A 352 11.21 3.09 7.14
N LEU A 353 11.33 2.75 5.86
CA LEU A 353 10.35 1.94 5.13
C LEU A 353 10.85 0.50 5.04
N MET A 354 10.15 -0.44 5.67
CA MET A 354 10.44 -1.87 5.54
C MET A 354 9.38 -2.56 4.69
N TRP A 355 9.80 -3.17 3.59
CA TRP A 355 8.94 -4.00 2.75
C TRP A 355 9.31 -5.48 2.91
N PRO A 356 8.54 -6.27 3.69
CA PRO A 356 8.80 -7.69 3.88
C PRO A 356 8.28 -8.47 2.67
N ASN A 357 9.08 -8.57 1.62
CA ASN A 357 8.74 -9.37 0.45
C ASN A 357 9.56 -10.67 0.42
N ASP A 358 8.92 -11.80 0.75
CA ASP A 358 9.51 -13.13 0.59
C ASP A 358 9.59 -13.57 -0.91
N ASN A 359 8.99 -12.82 -1.84
CA ASN A 359 8.96 -13.13 -3.29
C ASN A 359 9.99 -12.38 -4.15
N LEU A 360 10.98 -11.69 -3.55
CA LEU A 360 12.05 -11.05 -4.33
C LEU A 360 12.95 -12.03 -5.11
N ASN A 361 12.76 -13.35 -4.92
CA ASN A 361 13.41 -14.38 -5.74
C ASN A 361 12.86 -14.51 -7.18
N HIS A 362 11.78 -13.81 -7.56
CA HIS A 362 11.15 -13.96 -8.89
C HIS A 362 11.09 -12.71 -9.79
N HIS A 363 11.61 -11.57 -9.35
CA HIS A 363 11.66 -10.36 -10.20
C HIS A 363 13.05 -9.74 -10.23
N HIS A 364 14.01 -10.45 -10.84
CA HIS A 364 15.34 -9.94 -11.16
C HIS A 364 15.49 -9.50 -12.64
N ASN A 365 14.41 -9.16 -13.34
CA ASN A 365 14.43 -8.80 -14.77
C ASN A 365 13.54 -7.58 -15.13
N LEU A 366 13.57 -6.51 -14.35
CA LEU A 366 12.96 -5.23 -14.75
C LEU A 366 13.90 -4.05 -14.49
N VAL A 367 15.12 -4.14 -15.05
CA VAL A 367 15.88 -2.96 -15.49
C VAL A 367 16.27 -3.27 -16.93
N GLY A 368 15.39 -2.90 -17.86
CA GLY A 368 15.53 -3.19 -19.28
C GLY A 368 14.53 -2.35 -20.06
N GLY A 369 14.82 -1.06 -20.18
CA GLY A 369 14.10 -0.16 -21.07
C GLY A 369 14.10 -0.72 -22.49
N ARG A 370 12.93 -0.66 -23.14
CA ARG A 370 12.73 -1.02 -24.55
C ARG A 370 13.68 -0.20 -25.44
N HIS A 371 14.60 -0.86 -26.13
CA HIS A 371 15.21 -0.31 -27.33
C HIS A 371 14.96 -1.25 -28.51
N ASN A 372 14.35 -0.68 -29.54
CA ASN A 372 14.03 -1.33 -30.80
C ASN A 372 15.29 -1.74 -31.55
N ASP A 373 15.25 -2.95 -32.12
CA ASP A 373 16.19 -3.47 -33.10
C ASP A 373 16.14 -2.66 -34.41
N GLN A 374 17.24 -2.00 -34.78
CA GLN A 374 17.66 -1.86 -36.19
C GLN A 374 19.20 -1.90 -36.28
N GLN A 375 19.68 -2.83 -37.10
CA GLN A 375 21.08 -3.04 -37.46
C GLN A 375 21.65 -1.86 -38.27
N GLN A 376 22.92 -1.46 -38.02
CA GLN A 376 23.97 -1.30 -39.05
C GLN A 376 25.31 -0.79 -38.50
N GLN A 377 26.38 -1.50 -38.88
CA GLN A 377 27.77 -1.08 -39.18
C GLN A 377 28.62 -0.31 -38.13
N MET A 378 29.66 -1.00 -37.65
CA MET A 378 30.95 -0.44 -37.18
C MET A 378 31.71 0.22 -38.35
N PRO A 379 32.49 1.32 -38.14
CA PRO A 379 33.78 1.18 -37.45
C PRO A 379 34.29 2.37 -36.58
N SER A 380 35.08 1.98 -35.58
CA SER A 380 36.27 2.62 -34.99
C SER A 380 36.17 3.96 -34.24
N MET A 381 36.66 3.87 -32.99
CA MET A 381 37.34 4.88 -32.17
C MET A 381 36.51 6.03 -31.59
N ILE A 382 36.54 6.07 -30.25
CA ILE A 382 36.19 7.18 -29.36
C ILE A 382 34.67 7.40 -29.23
N ASN A 383 34.05 6.69 -28.27
CA ASN A 383 33.05 7.20 -27.32
C ASN A 383 32.43 6.04 -26.54
N GLU A 384 33.03 5.68 -25.41
CA GLU A 384 32.34 5.01 -24.30
C GLU A 384 32.38 5.95 -23.09
N THR A 385 31.57 7.01 -23.18
CA THR A 385 30.95 7.64 -22.01
C THR A 385 29.46 7.34 -22.14
N MET A 386 28.82 6.90 -21.06
CA MET A 386 27.40 6.52 -20.94
C MET A 386 27.00 5.07 -21.33
N LEU A 387 27.52 4.06 -20.62
CA LEU A 387 26.75 2.83 -20.29
C LEU A 387 27.39 1.91 -19.23
N ALA A 388 28.14 2.44 -18.24
CA ALA A 388 28.89 1.61 -17.29
C ALA A 388 28.69 1.92 -15.79
N GLN A 389 27.72 2.76 -15.41
CA GLN A 389 27.56 3.19 -13.99
C GLN A 389 26.35 2.64 -13.23
N GLN A 390 25.59 1.66 -13.74
CA GLN A 390 24.50 1.03 -12.95
C GLN A 390 24.47 -0.50 -12.97
N THR A 391 25.54 -1.18 -13.38
CA THR A 391 25.52 -2.65 -13.53
C THR A 391 26.69 -3.41 -12.90
N LYS A 392 27.54 -2.76 -12.10
CA LYS A 392 28.67 -3.42 -11.40
C LYS A 392 28.55 -3.45 -9.87
N LEU A 393 27.35 -3.63 -9.33
CA LEU A 393 27.15 -4.04 -7.93
C LEU A 393 26.33 -5.34 -7.76
N ILE A 394 26.16 -6.11 -8.83
CA ILE A 394 25.35 -7.36 -8.81
C ILE A 394 26.15 -8.68 -8.99
N PRO A 395 27.41 -8.75 -9.49
CA PRO A 395 28.10 -10.05 -9.57
C PRO A 395 29.03 -10.39 -8.40
N LEU A 396 28.80 -9.88 -7.17
CA LEU A 396 29.46 -10.37 -5.95
C LEU A 396 28.54 -11.18 -5.02
N LEU A 397 27.25 -11.30 -5.35
CA LEU A 397 26.32 -12.24 -4.72
C LEU A 397 26.40 -13.68 -5.28
N GLN A 398 27.26 -13.94 -6.28
CA GLN A 398 27.36 -15.26 -6.93
C GLN A 398 28.55 -16.14 -6.47
N SER A 399 29.50 -15.65 -5.65
CA SER A 399 30.66 -16.47 -5.25
C SER A 399 30.63 -17.04 -3.82
N ASN A 400 29.67 -16.68 -2.98
CA ASN A 400 29.56 -17.22 -1.60
C ASN A 400 28.30 -18.08 -1.36
N GLN A 401 27.80 -18.78 -2.39
CA GLN A 401 26.93 -19.93 -2.18
C GLN A 401 27.74 -21.19 -1.86
N ARG A 402 28.32 -21.27 -0.66
CA ARG A 402 28.50 -22.58 0.00
C ARG A 402 28.24 -22.45 1.50
N ARG A 403 27.12 -23.05 1.90
CA ARG A 403 26.64 -23.34 3.27
C ARG A 403 25.93 -22.22 4.01
N SER A 404 24.65 -22.03 3.70
CA SER A 404 23.59 -21.84 4.70
C SER A 404 22.23 -21.88 4.01
N SER A 405 21.47 -22.95 4.27
CA SER A 405 20.10 -23.13 3.79
C SER A 405 19.12 -22.42 4.73
N SER A 406 18.79 -21.14 4.49
CA SER A 406 17.53 -20.51 4.91
C SER A 406 17.32 -19.13 4.23
N ILE A 407 16.43 -19.10 3.24
CA ILE A 407 15.53 -18.02 2.79
C ILE A 407 16.01 -16.56 3.05
N SER A 408 16.48 -15.91 1.99
CA SER A 408 16.80 -14.47 1.93
C SER A 408 15.55 -13.60 1.82
N THR A 409 14.98 -13.15 2.94
CA THR A 409 14.07 -11.99 2.92
C THR A 409 14.91 -10.72 2.75
N VAL A 410 14.88 -10.10 1.57
CA VAL A 410 15.51 -8.79 1.31
C VAL A 410 14.60 -7.71 1.90
N ILE A 411 15.10 -6.95 2.87
CA ILE A 411 14.45 -5.69 3.28
C ILE A 411 14.98 -4.63 2.31
N ALA A 412 14.16 -4.21 1.36
CA ALA A 412 14.51 -3.11 0.47
C ALA A 412 14.33 -1.79 1.21
N ILE A 413 15.43 -1.04 1.40
CA ILE A 413 15.35 0.41 1.59
C ILE A 413 15.02 0.95 0.19
N LEU A 414 13.76 1.31 -0.02
CA LEU A 414 13.29 1.78 -1.32
C LEU A 414 13.99 3.11 -1.65
N SER A 415 14.61 3.17 -2.84
CA SER A 415 15.14 4.43 -3.38
C SER A 415 14.00 5.39 -3.66
N ASP A 416 14.26 6.69 -3.52
CA ASP A 416 13.25 7.74 -3.67
C ASP A 416 12.62 7.77 -5.08
N ASP A 417 13.39 7.38 -6.10
CA ASP A 417 12.95 7.31 -7.50
C ASP A 417 12.11 6.07 -7.85
N PHE A 418 11.94 5.13 -6.92
CA PHE A 418 11.20 3.90 -7.20
C PHE A 418 9.72 4.20 -7.42
N ILE A 419 9.14 3.69 -8.51
CA ILE A 419 7.74 3.96 -8.86
C ILE A 419 6.82 3.10 -7.99
N ILE A 420 5.76 3.70 -7.47
CA ILE A 420 4.82 3.02 -6.58
C ILE A 420 4.16 1.81 -7.27
N THR A 421 4.03 1.77 -8.60
CA THR A 421 3.48 0.64 -9.37
C THR A 421 4.22 -0.69 -9.19
N ASP A 422 5.46 -0.66 -8.75
CA ASP A 422 6.26 -1.87 -8.55
C ASP A 422 6.19 -2.39 -7.09
N ILE A 423 5.62 -1.58 -6.18
CA ILE A 423 5.44 -1.94 -4.77
C ILE A 423 4.15 -2.74 -4.57
N HIS A 424 4.26 -4.04 -4.32
CA HIS A 424 3.09 -4.89 -4.06
C HIS A 424 2.89 -5.10 -2.56
N THR A 425 1.83 -4.51 -2.02
CA THR A 425 1.42 -4.67 -0.61
C THR A 425 0.02 -5.25 -0.51
N THR A 426 -0.26 -5.93 0.58
CA THR A 426 -1.60 -6.38 0.96
C THR A 426 -1.85 -6.02 2.43
N GLU A 427 -3.09 -6.17 2.90
CA GLU A 427 -3.38 -6.00 4.34
C GLU A 427 -2.52 -6.91 5.23
N HIS A 428 -2.17 -8.11 4.75
CA HIS A 428 -1.37 -9.10 5.50
C HIS A 428 0.15 -8.97 5.28
N SER A 429 0.57 -8.22 4.26
CA SER A 429 1.97 -7.92 3.98
C SER A 429 2.07 -6.44 3.58
N PRO A 430 1.95 -5.53 4.57
CA PRO A 430 2.01 -4.10 4.33
C PRO A 430 3.46 -3.60 4.28
N LEU A 431 3.64 -2.38 3.79
CA LEU A 431 4.85 -1.60 4.02
C LEU A 431 4.86 -1.12 5.47
N PHE A 432 5.88 -1.45 6.25
CA PHE A 432 6.00 -0.95 7.62
C PHE A 432 6.71 0.39 7.58
N LEU A 433 6.04 1.42 8.13
CA LEU A 433 6.61 2.75 8.31
C LEU A 433 7.03 2.91 9.77
N LEU A 434 8.30 3.23 9.97
CA LEU A 434 8.86 3.51 11.28
C LEU A 434 9.50 4.89 11.32
N ASN A 435 9.53 5.46 12.53
CA ASN A 435 10.21 6.72 12.79
C ASN A 435 11.65 6.42 13.25
N GLY A 436 12.63 6.86 12.49
CA GLY A 436 14.05 6.73 12.79
C GLY A 436 14.55 7.68 13.89
N GLN A 437 13.75 8.66 14.30
CA GLN A 437 14.10 9.54 15.41
C GLN A 437 14.16 8.77 16.74
N MET A 438 15.26 8.95 17.44
CA MET A 438 15.46 8.41 18.79
C MET A 438 14.32 8.83 19.73
N ASN A 439 13.89 7.91 20.59
CA ASN A 439 12.81 8.12 21.57
C ASN A 439 11.44 8.41 20.95
N SER A 440 11.20 8.01 19.70
CA SER A 440 9.87 8.08 19.11
C SER A 440 8.89 7.22 19.91
N LYS A 441 7.83 7.83 20.43
CA LYS A 441 6.81 7.12 21.22
C LYS A 441 5.94 6.25 20.33
N ILE A 442 5.71 5.01 20.77
CA ILE A 442 4.70 4.13 20.17
C ILE A 442 3.40 4.30 20.94
N ARG A 443 2.34 4.73 20.27
CA ARG A 443 1.00 4.86 20.85
C ARG A 443 0.12 3.77 20.28
N CYS A 444 -0.60 3.03 21.11
CA CYS A 444 -1.65 2.15 20.62
C CYS A 444 -2.90 3.00 20.31
N THR A 445 -3.19 3.24 19.03
CA THR A 445 -4.44 3.93 18.64
C THR A 445 -5.65 2.99 18.60
N THR A 446 -5.41 1.70 18.41
CA THR A 446 -6.40 0.65 18.66
C THR A 446 -6.52 0.45 20.18
N GLY A 447 -7.11 1.43 20.85
CA GLY A 447 -7.46 1.33 22.26
C GLY A 447 -8.39 0.16 22.55
N PRO A 448 -8.71 -0.07 23.83
CA PRO A 448 -9.62 -1.12 24.25
C PRO A 448 -10.92 -1.10 23.44
N ILE A 449 -11.30 -2.24 22.85
CA ILE A 449 -12.58 -2.37 22.15
C ILE A 449 -13.69 -2.16 23.18
N ALA A 450 -14.48 -1.09 23.01
CA ALA A 450 -15.59 -0.81 23.90
C ALA A 450 -16.74 -1.82 23.63
N PRO A 451 -17.39 -2.37 24.67
CA PRO A 451 -18.58 -3.19 24.49
C PRO A 451 -19.69 -2.41 23.78
N SER A 452 -20.36 -3.07 22.85
CA SER A 452 -21.48 -2.46 22.12
C SER A 452 -22.69 -2.28 23.03
N LYS A 453 -23.37 -1.14 22.93
CA LYS A 453 -24.64 -0.92 23.64
C LYS A 453 -25.78 -1.57 22.86
N PHE A 454 -26.01 -2.86 23.09
CA PHE A 454 -27.18 -3.55 22.56
C PHE A 454 -28.48 -2.98 23.16
N PRO A 455 -29.56 -2.86 22.37
CA PRO A 455 -30.85 -2.41 22.89
C PRO A 455 -31.43 -3.42 23.89
N ASP A 456 -32.12 -2.93 24.92
CA ASP A 456 -32.88 -3.77 25.84
C ASP A 456 -34.12 -4.33 25.12
N ILE A 457 -34.13 -5.63 24.91
CA ILE A 457 -35.27 -6.31 24.26
C ILE A 457 -36.31 -6.58 25.34
N ALA A 458 -37.48 -5.93 25.25
CA ALA A 458 -38.63 -6.26 26.09
C ALA A 458 -39.09 -7.69 25.76
N THR A 459 -38.70 -8.66 26.58
CA THR A 459 -38.92 -10.10 26.29
C THR A 459 -40.36 -10.56 26.51
N THR A 460 -41.18 -9.79 27.23
CA THR A 460 -42.55 -10.16 27.63
C THR A 460 -43.64 -9.68 26.68
N ILE A 461 -43.42 -8.60 25.93
CA ILE A 461 -44.40 -8.05 24.97
C ILE A 461 -44.02 -8.52 23.57
N ILE A 462 -44.95 -9.14 22.83
CA ILE A 462 -44.73 -9.54 21.43
C ILE A 462 -45.20 -8.41 20.52
N ASN A 463 -44.29 -7.93 19.68
CA ASN A 463 -44.62 -7.05 18.55
C ASN A 463 -43.68 -7.42 17.40
N THR A 464 -44.16 -8.26 16.48
CA THR A 464 -43.33 -8.87 15.44
C THR A 464 -42.61 -7.84 14.56
N ASP A 465 -43.21 -6.68 14.30
CA ASP A 465 -42.59 -5.59 13.55
C ASP A 465 -41.44 -4.93 14.31
N VAL A 466 -41.66 -4.63 15.59
CA VAL A 466 -40.67 -3.97 16.46
C VAL A 466 -39.55 -4.95 16.83
N ASP A 467 -39.89 -6.20 17.11
CA ASP A 467 -38.95 -7.27 17.47
C ASP A 467 -38.00 -7.60 16.32
N ALA A 468 -38.51 -7.68 15.08
CA ALA A 468 -37.66 -7.84 13.89
C ALA A 468 -36.71 -6.65 13.67
N GLN A 469 -37.15 -5.42 13.95
CA GLN A 469 -36.31 -4.22 13.86
C GLN A 469 -35.20 -4.22 14.93
N TYR A 470 -35.54 -4.54 16.18
CA TYR A 470 -34.55 -4.68 17.25
C TYR A 470 -33.54 -5.78 16.94
N ALA A 471 -34.00 -6.94 16.45
CA ALA A 471 -33.11 -8.02 16.06
C ALA A 471 -32.16 -7.63 14.93
N LYS A 472 -32.64 -6.83 13.95
CA LYS A 472 -31.79 -6.27 12.89
C LYS A 472 -30.70 -5.37 13.48
N LEU A 473 -31.07 -4.49 14.41
CA LEU A 473 -30.12 -3.61 15.11
C LEU A 473 -29.08 -4.42 15.92
N CYS A 474 -29.51 -5.44 16.66
CA CYS A 474 -28.59 -6.34 17.37
C CYS A 474 -27.63 -7.05 16.42
N SER A 475 -28.12 -7.60 15.31
CA SER A 475 -27.28 -8.24 14.31
C SER A 475 -26.27 -7.27 13.70
N SER A 476 -26.69 -6.04 13.41
CA SER A 476 -25.81 -4.98 12.92
C SER A 476 -24.70 -4.61 13.92
N LEU A 477 -25.04 -4.43 15.20
CA LEU A 477 -24.06 -4.16 16.26
C LEU A 477 -23.10 -5.34 16.47
N ALA A 478 -23.58 -6.58 16.33
CA ALA A 478 -22.74 -7.76 16.40
C ALA A 478 -21.71 -7.80 15.27
N TYR A 479 -22.12 -7.52 14.03
CA TYR A 479 -21.19 -7.40 12.89
C TYR A 479 -20.19 -6.25 13.07
N SER A 480 -20.63 -5.10 13.59
CA SER A 480 -19.73 -3.99 13.91
C SER A 480 -18.68 -4.38 14.95
N THR A 481 -19.11 -5.09 15.99
CA THR A 481 -18.23 -5.61 17.05
C THR A 481 -17.24 -6.62 16.46
N LEU A 482 -17.70 -7.56 15.64
CA LEU A 482 -16.84 -8.55 14.98
C LEU A 482 -15.76 -7.90 14.11
N ARG A 483 -16.11 -6.87 13.32
CA ARG A 483 -15.12 -6.11 12.52
C ARG A 483 -14.07 -5.43 13.39
N GLN A 484 -14.46 -4.86 14.54
CA GLN A 484 -13.51 -4.27 15.47
C GLN A 484 -12.55 -5.32 16.05
N ILE A 485 -13.06 -6.51 16.39
CA ILE A 485 -12.26 -7.65 16.86
C ILE A 485 -11.27 -8.08 15.76
N ASP A 486 -11.75 -8.28 14.54
CA ASP A 486 -10.93 -8.69 13.40
C ASP A 486 -9.81 -7.68 13.14
N LYS A 487 -10.13 -6.37 13.12
CA LYS A 487 -9.16 -5.28 12.95
C LYS A 487 -8.13 -5.24 14.08
N PHE A 488 -8.55 -5.42 15.33
CA PHE A 488 -7.64 -5.45 16.49
C PHE A 488 -6.66 -6.61 16.40
N ILE A 489 -7.16 -7.83 16.13
CA ILE A 489 -6.32 -9.03 16.02
C ILE A 489 -5.35 -8.92 14.84
N HIS A 490 -5.82 -8.38 13.72
CA HIS A 490 -4.96 -8.14 12.55
C HIS A 490 -3.82 -7.18 12.86
N ASN A 491 -4.11 -6.03 13.47
CA ASN A 491 -3.08 -5.08 13.90
C ASN A 491 -2.14 -5.68 14.95
N TYR A 492 -2.64 -6.50 15.87
CA TYR A 492 -1.81 -7.21 16.86
C TYR A 492 -0.82 -8.16 16.17
N LYS A 493 -1.27 -8.95 15.20
CA LYS A 493 -0.40 -9.86 14.43
C LYS A 493 0.71 -9.09 13.70
N LEU A 494 0.37 -7.98 13.04
CA LEU A 494 1.36 -7.13 12.37
C LEU A 494 2.34 -6.52 13.38
N ALA A 495 1.87 -6.07 14.54
CA ALA A 495 2.74 -5.57 15.60
C ALA A 495 3.77 -6.63 16.07
N CYS A 496 3.36 -7.89 16.22
CA CYS A 496 4.26 -8.99 16.58
C CYS A 496 5.35 -9.28 15.54
N GLN A 497 5.18 -8.86 14.28
CA GLN A 497 6.16 -9.07 13.21
C GLN A 497 7.28 -8.01 13.23
N ILE A 498 7.02 -6.83 13.81
CA ILE A 498 7.97 -5.69 13.80
C ILE A 498 9.34 -6.07 14.35
N PRO A 499 9.46 -6.75 15.52
CA PRO A 499 10.78 -7.08 16.06
C PRO A 499 11.55 -8.03 15.15
N CYS A 500 10.89 -9.00 14.54
CA CYS A 500 11.52 -9.90 13.58
C CYS A 500 12.05 -9.17 12.35
N HIS A 501 11.28 -8.22 11.80
CA HIS A 501 11.72 -7.43 10.65
C HIS A 501 12.87 -6.48 11.01
N MET A 502 12.78 -5.80 12.17
CA MET A 502 13.85 -4.91 12.65
C MET A 502 15.15 -5.65 12.94
N LEU A 503 15.09 -6.83 13.59
CA LEU A 503 16.29 -7.63 13.85
C LEU A 503 16.99 -8.06 12.56
N ARG A 504 16.24 -8.46 11.53
CA ARG A 504 16.81 -8.80 10.21
C ARG A 504 17.46 -7.59 9.54
N LEU A 505 16.89 -6.40 9.71
CA LEU A 505 17.45 -5.16 9.18
C LEU A 505 18.76 -4.80 9.89
N ILE A 506 18.80 -4.94 11.22
CA ILE A 506 20.00 -4.72 12.02
C ILE A 506 21.08 -5.74 11.64
N ASP A 507 20.75 -7.03 11.53
CA ASP A 507 21.66 -8.08 11.06
C ASP A 507 22.26 -7.74 9.69
N HIS A 508 21.46 -7.20 8.78
CA HIS A 508 21.92 -6.79 7.46
C HIS A 508 22.91 -5.62 7.54
N ASN A 509 22.59 -4.56 8.31
CA ASN A 509 23.50 -3.43 8.53
C ASN A 509 24.81 -3.87 9.20
N MET A 510 24.75 -4.83 10.12
CA MET A 510 25.93 -5.42 10.76
C MET A 510 26.83 -6.13 9.76
N LYS A 511 26.27 -6.94 8.85
CA LYS A 511 27.04 -7.59 7.78
C LYS A 511 27.74 -6.58 6.87
N ILE A 512 27.04 -5.51 6.50
CA ILE A 512 27.65 -4.41 5.71
C ILE A 512 28.80 -3.77 6.49
N LEU A 513 28.61 -3.50 7.78
CA LEU A 513 29.66 -2.95 8.64
C LEU A 513 30.87 -3.88 8.68
N ASP A 514 30.68 -5.18 8.89
CA ASP A 514 31.78 -6.16 8.95
C ASP A 514 32.56 -6.23 7.63
N GLU A 515 31.86 -6.21 6.49
CA GLU A 515 32.48 -6.16 5.16
C GLU A 515 33.32 -4.89 4.97
N LYS A 516 32.76 -3.72 5.32
CA LYS A 516 33.47 -2.44 5.21
C LYS A 516 34.64 -2.36 6.18
N TYR A 517 34.46 -2.78 7.43
CA TYR A 517 35.53 -2.80 8.42
C TYR A 517 36.67 -3.72 7.98
N GLY A 518 36.35 -4.91 7.44
CA GLY A 518 37.33 -5.83 6.86
C GLY A 518 38.13 -5.20 5.72
N TYR A 519 37.48 -4.46 4.83
CA TYR A 519 38.13 -3.71 3.76
C TYR A 519 39.10 -2.65 4.30
N PHE A 520 38.66 -1.80 5.24
CA PHE A 520 39.53 -0.79 5.85
C PHE A 520 40.73 -1.41 6.60
N ASN A 521 40.51 -2.49 7.35
CA ASN A 521 41.57 -3.20 8.04
C ASN A 521 42.62 -3.75 7.05
N PHE A 522 42.16 -4.32 5.94
CA PHE A 522 43.03 -4.79 4.87
C PHE A 522 43.87 -3.66 4.26
N HIS A 523 43.24 -2.52 3.94
CA HIS A 523 43.95 -1.34 3.42
C HIS A 523 44.99 -0.78 4.40
N LEU A 524 44.65 -0.67 5.69
CA LEU A 524 45.59 -0.22 6.71
C LEU A 524 46.79 -1.16 6.86
N ASN A 525 46.58 -2.47 6.77
CA ASN A 525 47.68 -3.45 6.82
C ASN A 525 48.62 -3.30 5.60
N ILE A 526 48.08 -3.08 4.39
CA ILE A 526 48.89 -2.79 3.20
C ILE A 526 49.70 -1.50 3.38
N LEU A 527 49.07 -0.43 3.89
CA LEU A 527 49.78 0.82 4.15
C LEU A 527 50.92 0.62 5.16
N LYS A 528 50.69 -0.20 6.20
CA LYS A 528 51.72 -0.53 7.18
C LYS A 528 52.90 -1.26 6.56
N GLU A 529 52.65 -2.28 5.76
CA GLU A 529 53.69 -3.02 5.04
C GLU A 529 54.52 -2.10 4.15
N ARG A 530 53.86 -1.21 3.39
CA ARG A 530 54.54 -0.23 2.53
C ARG A 530 55.37 0.79 3.32
N LEU A 531 54.89 1.20 4.48
CA LEU A 531 55.60 2.11 5.36
C LEU A 531 56.81 1.43 6.01
N ASP A 532 56.69 0.17 6.41
CA ASP A 532 57.78 -0.63 6.95
C ASP A 532 58.89 -0.82 5.89
N ASN A 533 58.51 -1.12 4.64
CA ASN A 533 59.44 -1.16 3.51
C ASN A 533 60.15 0.19 3.28
N LEU A 534 59.42 1.32 3.40
CA LEU A 534 60.00 2.66 3.26
C LEU A 534 61.01 2.97 4.37
N MET A 535 60.69 2.59 5.61
CA MET A 535 61.61 2.71 6.75
C MET A 535 62.85 1.83 6.59
N GLN A 536 62.70 0.62 6.06
CA GLN A 536 63.81 -0.28 5.78
C GLN A 536 64.73 0.32 4.70
N CYS A 537 64.17 0.90 3.63
CA CYS A 537 64.93 1.64 2.62
C CYS A 537 65.72 2.81 3.23
N ASN A 538 65.09 3.56 4.12
CA ASN A 538 65.75 4.65 4.85
C ASN A 538 66.95 4.16 5.66
N SER A 539 66.82 3.01 6.34
CA SER A 539 67.90 2.40 7.09
C SER A 539 69.08 2.04 6.18
N TYR A 540 68.82 1.38 5.04
CA TYR A 540 69.87 1.02 4.08
C TYR A 540 70.53 2.23 3.44
N LEU A 541 69.75 3.24 3.05
CA LEU A 541 70.25 4.53 2.54
C LEU A 541 71.16 5.22 3.55
N SER A 542 70.75 5.26 4.82
CA SER A 542 71.55 5.83 5.92
C SER A 542 72.88 5.10 6.11
N GLN A 543 72.86 3.76 6.08
CA GLN A 543 74.08 2.94 6.19
C GLN A 543 75.02 3.15 5.00
N LEU A 544 74.50 3.14 3.77
CA LEU A 544 75.27 3.36 2.55
C LEU A 544 75.93 4.75 2.55
N ILE A 545 75.21 5.77 3.01
CA ILE A 545 75.71 7.14 3.04
C ILE A 545 76.80 7.30 4.10
N LYS A 546 76.68 6.66 5.27
CA LYS A 546 77.80 6.61 6.24
C LYS A 546 79.07 6.03 5.61
N LEU A 547 78.96 4.91 4.90
CA LEU A 547 80.10 4.29 4.19
C LEU A 547 80.69 5.19 3.07
N LEU A 548 79.86 5.97 2.39
CA LEU A 548 80.29 6.89 1.32
C LEU A 548 80.90 8.20 1.86
N ILE A 549 80.42 8.71 2.99
CA ILE A 549 80.98 9.88 3.68
C ILE A 549 82.38 9.56 4.22
N ASP A 550 82.60 8.35 4.72
CA ASP A 550 83.91 7.92 5.23
C ASP A 550 84.96 7.71 4.11
N SER A 551 84.53 7.65 2.84
CA SER A 551 85.42 7.34 1.71
C SER A 551 85.58 8.44 0.67
N ILE A 552 84.59 9.32 0.42
CA ILE A 552 84.59 10.15 -0.82
C ILE A 552 83.96 11.57 -0.72
N ILE A 553 82.96 11.85 0.13
CA ILE A 553 82.11 13.07 -0.02
C ILE A 553 82.36 14.12 1.09
N LYS A 554 82.50 15.42 0.75
CA LYS A 554 82.57 16.51 1.74
C LYS A 554 81.25 16.60 2.55
N PRO A 555 81.31 16.73 3.89
CA PRO A 555 80.15 16.56 4.79
C PRO A 555 78.97 17.55 4.56
N ASN A 556 79.22 18.72 3.97
CA ASN A 556 78.17 19.73 3.77
C ASN A 556 77.17 19.42 2.65
N THR A 557 77.50 18.56 1.69
CA THR A 557 76.58 18.14 0.62
C THR A 557 75.65 17.00 1.07
N ALA A 558 76.09 16.20 2.06
CA ALA A 558 75.30 15.10 2.60
C ALA A 558 74.11 15.61 3.42
N ILE A 559 74.28 16.70 4.19
CA ILE A 559 73.26 17.20 5.14
C ILE A 559 72.06 17.87 4.43
N THR A 560 72.26 18.45 3.24
CA THR A 560 71.19 19.12 2.48
C THR A 560 70.26 18.18 1.72
N LEU A 561 70.61 16.89 1.60
CA LEU A 561 69.85 15.89 0.85
C LEU A 561 68.88 15.07 1.71
N PHE A 562 68.89 15.23 3.04
CA PHE A 562 68.10 14.39 3.93
C PHE A 562 66.92 15.11 4.54
N ASN A 563 65.73 14.56 4.30
CA ASN A 563 64.54 14.89 5.06
C ASN A 563 63.92 13.63 5.68
N PHE A 564 64.68 12.93 6.55
CA PHE A 564 64.18 11.78 7.34
C PHE A 564 62.93 12.12 8.19
N ASN A 565 62.68 13.42 8.40
CA ASN A 565 61.53 13.90 9.17
C ASN A 565 60.19 13.56 8.50
N VAL A 566 60.15 13.39 7.16
CA VAL A 566 58.92 13.09 6.42
C VAL A 566 58.41 11.68 6.73
N THR A 567 59.29 10.67 6.79
CA THR A 567 58.87 9.30 7.10
C THR A 567 58.37 9.15 8.53
N ASP A 568 59.01 9.83 9.50
CA ASP A 568 58.53 9.88 10.89
C ASP A 568 57.18 10.61 11.02
N GLN A 569 56.93 11.63 10.20
CA GLN A 569 55.63 12.31 10.14
C GLN A 569 54.55 11.40 9.57
N ILE A 570 54.83 10.66 8.50
CA ILE A 570 53.91 9.67 7.92
C ILE A 570 53.60 8.57 8.93
N LEU A 571 54.60 8.06 9.66
CA LEU A 571 54.40 7.05 10.70
C LEU A 571 53.49 7.55 11.82
N LYS A 572 53.70 8.77 12.30
CA LYS A 572 52.81 9.39 13.31
C LYS A 572 51.37 9.54 12.80
N GLN A 573 51.19 9.92 11.53
CA GLN A 573 49.86 10.00 10.92
C GLN A 573 49.20 8.62 10.83
N TYR A 574 49.94 7.60 10.38
CA TYR A 574 49.46 6.22 10.31
C TYR A 574 49.07 5.69 11.69
N ASP A 575 49.94 5.82 12.69
CA ASP A 575 49.69 5.28 14.04
C ASP A 575 48.44 5.91 14.67
N LYS A 576 48.22 7.22 14.44
CA LYS A 576 47.03 7.93 14.90
C LYS A 576 45.74 7.39 14.25
N ILE A 577 45.74 7.14 12.94
CA ILE A 577 44.57 6.56 12.26
C ILE A 577 44.37 5.13 12.72
N HIS A 578 45.44 4.33 12.80
CA HIS A 578 45.35 2.93 13.20
C HIS A 578 44.83 2.78 14.63
N SER A 579 45.24 3.67 15.57
CA SER A 579 44.67 3.70 16.92
C SER A 579 43.20 4.08 16.93
N ASN A 580 42.81 5.08 16.14
CA ASN A 580 41.41 5.51 16.03
C ASN A 580 40.55 4.41 15.40
N PHE A 581 41.02 3.77 14.33
CA PHE A 581 40.35 2.65 13.67
C PHE A 581 40.14 1.47 14.62
N LYS A 582 41.17 1.06 15.37
CA LYS A 582 41.05 -0.01 16.38
C LYS A 582 40.06 0.34 17.50
N SER A 583 39.90 1.62 17.84
CA SER A 583 38.94 2.05 18.86
C SER A 583 37.48 1.93 18.41
N LEU A 584 37.23 1.90 17.10
CA LEU A 584 35.88 1.75 16.54
C LEU A 584 35.36 0.32 16.64
N SER A 585 36.23 -0.69 16.56
CA SER A 585 35.80 -2.08 16.68
C SER A 585 35.71 -2.57 18.12
N SER A 586 34.47 -2.76 18.54
CA SER A 586 34.13 -3.81 19.49
C SER A 586 32.95 -4.59 18.91
N SER A 587 33.18 -5.32 17.80
CA SER A 587 32.16 -6.17 17.17
C SER A 587 31.44 -7.06 18.20
N SER A 588 32.20 -7.59 19.17
CA SER A 588 31.70 -8.31 20.34
C SER A 588 30.63 -7.56 21.16
N ILE A 589 30.70 -6.23 21.29
CA ILE A 589 29.74 -5.42 22.06
C ILE A 589 28.44 -5.20 21.25
N MET A 590 28.53 -5.17 19.93
CA MET A 590 27.37 -5.03 19.05
C MET A 590 26.59 -6.34 18.97
N ASP A 591 27.30 -7.47 18.85
CA ASP A 591 26.70 -8.81 18.84
C ASP A 591 26.01 -9.12 20.17
N GLU A 592 26.64 -8.81 21.31
CA GLU A 592 26.06 -9.02 22.64
C GLU A 592 24.76 -8.20 22.83
N LYS A 593 24.73 -6.95 22.37
CA LYS A 593 23.50 -6.13 22.40
C LYS A 593 22.40 -6.68 21.50
N LEU A 594 22.76 -7.22 20.35
CA LEU A 594 21.81 -7.82 19.42
C LEU A 594 21.22 -9.13 19.98
N GLU A 595 22.04 -9.95 20.65
CA GLU A 595 21.55 -11.13 21.38
C GLU A 595 20.62 -10.73 22.53
N GLN A 596 20.98 -9.70 23.31
CA GLN A 596 20.08 -9.16 24.34
C GLN A 596 18.73 -8.71 23.75
N LEU A 597 18.73 -8.02 22.59
CA LEU A 597 17.49 -7.63 21.91
C LEU A 597 16.65 -8.83 21.45
N ARG A 598 17.28 -9.92 21.03
CA ARG A 598 16.57 -11.18 20.66
C ARG A 598 15.90 -11.80 21.88
N ASP A 599 16.57 -11.80 23.02
CA ASP A 599 16.06 -12.38 24.27
C ASP A 599 14.93 -11.56 24.89
N LEU A 600 14.96 -10.23 24.72
CA LEU A 600 13.93 -9.31 25.23
C LEU A 600 12.56 -9.49 24.54
N TRP A 601 12.50 -10.13 23.36
CA TRP A 601 11.24 -10.40 22.66
C TRP A 601 10.88 -11.91 22.65
N PRO A 602 10.13 -12.41 23.66
CA PRO A 602 9.82 -13.82 23.79
C PRO A 602 8.74 -14.26 22.78
N THR A 603 9.17 -14.65 21.59
CA THR A 603 8.33 -15.09 20.46
C THR A 603 7.26 -16.13 20.87
N SER A 604 7.56 -17.02 21.82
CA SER A 604 6.64 -18.05 22.31
C SER A 604 5.41 -17.49 23.05
N LYS A 605 5.58 -16.45 23.88
CA LYS A 605 4.48 -15.81 24.61
C LYS A 605 3.54 -15.05 23.67
N GLU A 606 4.10 -14.42 22.64
CA GLU A 606 3.30 -13.69 21.65
C GLU A 606 2.52 -14.65 20.74
N LEU A 607 3.09 -15.80 20.40
CA LEU A 607 2.36 -16.87 19.71
C LEU A 607 1.19 -17.42 20.54
N GLU A 608 1.35 -17.58 21.85
CA GLU A 608 0.27 -17.98 22.75
C GLU A 608 -0.85 -16.93 22.81
N SER A 609 -0.47 -15.64 22.89
CA SER A 609 -1.40 -14.52 22.87
C SER A 609 -2.20 -14.47 21.55
N ILE A 610 -1.55 -14.68 20.40
CA ILE A 610 -2.21 -14.77 19.10
C ILE A 610 -3.20 -15.96 19.06
N ARG A 611 -2.82 -17.14 19.57
CA ARG A 611 -3.72 -18.30 19.64
C ARG A 611 -4.96 -18.02 20.47
N HIS A 612 -4.80 -17.36 21.62
CA HIS A 612 -5.91 -16.95 22.46
C HIS A 612 -6.85 -15.98 21.73
N LEU A 613 -6.30 -14.96 21.08
CA LEU A 613 -7.07 -13.99 20.29
C LEU A 613 -7.84 -14.66 19.13
N LEU A 614 -7.24 -15.63 18.44
CA LEU A 614 -7.91 -16.39 17.38
C LEU A 614 -9.07 -17.26 17.89
N SER A 615 -8.94 -17.79 19.11
CA SER A 615 -10.05 -18.48 19.79
C SER A 615 -11.21 -17.52 20.06
N ILE A 616 -10.92 -16.31 20.55
CA ILE A 616 -11.92 -15.26 20.75
C ILE A 616 -12.60 -14.88 19.43
N GLN A 617 -11.83 -14.66 18.36
CA GLN A 617 -12.34 -14.37 17.02
C GLN A 617 -13.36 -15.43 16.56
N SER A 618 -13.01 -16.70 16.75
CA SER A 618 -13.86 -17.83 16.36
C SER A 618 -15.16 -17.85 17.15
N ARG A 619 -15.11 -17.62 18.47
CA ARG A 619 -16.31 -17.52 19.33
C ARG A 619 -17.17 -16.30 18.97
N ALA A 620 -16.57 -15.15 18.66
CA ALA A 620 -17.29 -13.94 18.24
C ALA A 620 -18.03 -14.16 16.91
N LYS A 621 -17.42 -14.86 15.94
CA LYS A 621 -18.07 -15.28 14.70
C LYS A 621 -19.29 -16.16 14.96
N ILE A 622 -19.18 -17.14 15.87
CA ILE A 622 -20.30 -18.02 16.25
C ILE A 622 -21.45 -17.21 16.86
N TYR A 623 -21.19 -16.32 17.81
CA TYR A 623 -22.26 -15.53 18.42
C TYR A 623 -22.91 -14.57 17.41
N THR A 624 -22.12 -13.94 16.54
CA THR A 624 -22.64 -13.07 15.47
C THR A 624 -23.55 -13.84 14.50
N ALA A 625 -23.15 -15.06 14.11
CA ALA A 625 -23.97 -15.92 13.27
C ALA A 625 -25.29 -16.30 13.96
N LYS A 626 -25.26 -16.68 15.24
CA LYS A 626 -26.47 -16.99 16.02
C LYS A 626 -27.41 -15.80 16.17
N ILE A 627 -26.87 -14.60 16.38
CA ILE A 627 -27.66 -13.35 16.44
C ILE A 627 -28.34 -13.10 15.08
N ARG A 628 -27.64 -13.33 13.97
CA ARG A 628 -28.21 -13.23 12.62
C ARG A 628 -29.31 -14.27 12.37
N GLU A 629 -29.12 -15.51 12.81
CA GLU A 629 -30.17 -16.55 12.73
C GLU A 629 -31.43 -16.12 13.49
N SER A 630 -31.29 -15.58 14.71
CA SER A 630 -32.41 -15.04 15.46
C SER A 630 -33.13 -13.90 14.70
N TRP A 631 -32.37 -12.99 14.07
CA TRP A 631 -32.96 -11.96 13.22
C TRP A 631 -33.74 -12.54 12.03
N LEU A 632 -33.20 -13.54 11.33
CA LEU A 632 -33.90 -14.17 10.20
C LEU A 632 -35.22 -14.80 10.62
N MET A 633 -35.26 -15.46 11.78
CA MET A 633 -36.49 -16.05 12.32
C MET A 633 -37.53 -14.97 12.67
N LEU A 634 -37.13 -13.96 13.46
CA LEU A 634 -38.03 -12.87 13.86
C LEU A 634 -38.51 -12.04 12.65
N HIS A 635 -37.65 -11.85 11.64
CA HIS A 635 -38.00 -11.20 10.39
C HIS A 635 -38.99 -12.03 9.55
N LYS A 636 -38.91 -13.36 9.60
CA LYS A 636 -39.88 -14.26 8.96
C LYS A 636 -41.24 -14.16 9.65
N ASP A 637 -41.27 -14.13 10.98
CA ASP A 637 -42.51 -14.01 11.76
C ASP A 637 -43.26 -12.70 11.45
N LYS A 638 -42.53 -11.60 11.27
CA LYS A 638 -43.08 -10.32 10.79
C LYS A 638 -43.87 -10.47 9.48
N GLN A 639 -43.42 -11.32 8.56
CA GLN A 639 -44.10 -11.52 7.27
C GLN A 639 -45.43 -12.30 7.41
N ILE A 640 -45.62 -13.03 8.52
CA ILE A 640 -46.78 -13.90 8.76
C ILE A 640 -48.00 -13.12 9.29
N LYS A 641 -47.86 -11.82 9.62
CA LYS A 641 -48.91 -10.85 10.08
C LYS A 641 -49.66 -11.20 11.37
N SER A 642 -49.96 -12.46 11.67
CA SER A 642 -50.39 -12.92 13.00
C SER A 642 -49.86 -14.32 13.30
N LEU A 643 -49.22 -14.48 14.46
CA LEU A 643 -48.88 -15.79 15.01
C LEU A 643 -50.20 -16.43 15.46
N ASN A 644 -50.62 -17.51 14.80
CA ASN A 644 -51.99 -18.03 14.91
C ASN A 644 -52.14 -19.06 16.03
N HIS A 645 -51.03 -19.48 16.66
CA HIS A 645 -51.00 -20.47 17.73
C HIS A 645 -50.15 -20.02 18.93
N HIS A 646 -50.62 -20.33 20.14
CA HIS A 646 -49.88 -20.11 21.40
C HIS A 646 -48.44 -20.68 21.36
N HIS A 647 -48.23 -21.78 20.62
CA HIS A 647 -46.90 -22.35 20.42
C HIS A 647 -45.96 -21.44 19.61
N GLU A 648 -46.46 -20.76 18.59
CA GLU A 648 -45.67 -19.84 17.76
C GLU A 648 -45.26 -18.59 18.55
N GLU A 649 -46.16 -18.08 19.40
CA GLU A 649 -45.85 -16.98 20.33
C GLU A 649 -44.76 -17.37 21.35
N GLN A 650 -44.83 -18.59 21.90
CA GLN A 650 -43.81 -19.10 22.81
C GLN A 650 -42.45 -19.27 22.10
N LEU A 651 -42.43 -19.79 20.87
CA LEU A 651 -41.21 -19.90 20.07
C LEU A 651 -40.61 -18.52 19.76
N HIS A 652 -41.45 -17.54 19.45
CA HIS A 652 -41.04 -16.16 19.22
C HIS A 652 -40.39 -15.55 20.47
N GLN A 653 -41.01 -15.70 21.65
CA GLN A 653 -40.44 -15.26 22.92
C GLN A 653 -39.12 -15.95 23.25
N LEU A 654 -39.03 -17.26 23.01
CA LEU A 654 -37.79 -18.01 23.21
C LEU A 654 -36.67 -17.48 22.30
N GLU A 655 -36.99 -17.12 21.06
CA GLU A 655 -36.00 -16.57 20.13
C GLU A 655 -35.50 -15.19 20.57
N LYS A 656 -36.38 -14.34 21.13
CA LYS A 656 -35.98 -13.07 21.77
C LYS A 656 -35.02 -13.28 22.94
N LEU A 657 -35.27 -14.29 23.79
CA LEU A 657 -34.39 -14.63 24.91
C LEU A 657 -33.02 -15.16 24.43
N LYS A 658 -32.99 -15.98 23.39
CA LYS A 658 -31.74 -16.44 22.77
C LYS A 658 -30.93 -15.27 22.21
N LEU A 659 -31.59 -14.36 21.49
CA LEU A 659 -30.97 -13.16 20.92
C LEU A 659 -30.30 -12.32 22.01
N ASP A 660 -31.02 -11.99 23.08
CA ASP A 660 -30.49 -11.23 24.23
C ASP A 660 -29.29 -11.95 24.88
N ASN A 661 -29.39 -13.25 25.14
CA ASN A 661 -28.31 -14.04 25.71
C ASN A 661 -27.05 -14.06 24.81
N HIS A 662 -27.21 -14.19 23.50
CA HIS A 662 -26.08 -14.15 22.57
C HIS A 662 -25.44 -12.76 22.50
N CYS A 663 -26.22 -11.68 22.55
CA CYS A 663 -25.70 -10.30 22.62
C CYS A 663 -24.88 -10.08 23.90
N LYS A 664 -25.39 -10.53 25.05
CA LYS A 664 -24.67 -10.47 26.33
C LYS A 664 -23.36 -11.26 26.30
N LYS A 665 -23.38 -12.48 25.75
CA LYS A 665 -22.16 -13.30 25.60
C LYS A 665 -21.11 -12.66 24.70
N LEU A 666 -21.52 -12.02 23.60
CA LEU A 666 -20.61 -11.30 22.72
C LEU A 666 -19.98 -10.08 23.41
N ASN A 667 -20.77 -9.33 24.18
CA ASN A 667 -20.24 -8.22 24.98
C ASN A 667 -19.30 -8.68 26.08
N ASP A 668 -19.62 -9.78 26.76
CA ASP A 668 -18.79 -10.37 27.79
C ASP A 668 -17.42 -10.82 27.25
N LEU A 669 -17.39 -11.41 26.03
CA LEU A 669 -16.13 -11.71 25.34
C LEU A 669 -15.24 -10.47 25.19
N VAL A 670 -15.81 -9.38 24.70
CA VAL A 670 -15.09 -8.12 24.45
C VAL A 670 -14.60 -7.51 25.77
N ALA A 671 -15.48 -7.41 26.76
CA ALA A 671 -15.20 -6.76 28.03
C ALA A 671 -14.19 -7.53 28.88
N LYS A 672 -14.25 -8.86 28.89
CA LYS A 672 -13.51 -9.72 29.84
C LYS A 672 -12.27 -10.37 29.22
N GLU A 673 -12.29 -10.70 27.93
CA GLU A 673 -11.28 -11.60 27.34
C GLU A 673 -10.38 -10.92 26.28
N ILE A 674 -10.88 -9.95 25.51
CA ILE A 674 -10.07 -9.23 24.50
C ILE A 674 -9.12 -8.21 25.17
N ASN A 675 -9.50 -7.77 26.36
CA ASN A 675 -8.97 -6.59 26.99
C ASN A 675 -8.29 -6.75 28.37
N PRO A 676 -7.42 -7.77 28.63
CA PRO A 676 -6.59 -7.73 29.83
C PRO A 676 -5.06 -7.84 29.60
N ARG A 677 -4.34 -6.88 30.22
CA ARG A 677 -2.94 -6.86 30.72
C ARG A 677 -1.78 -6.60 29.75
N GLY A 678 -1.30 -5.35 29.78
CA GLY A 678 -0.02 -4.89 29.22
C GLY A 678 -0.12 -4.65 27.72
N SER A 679 -0.14 -3.38 27.29
CA SER A 679 -0.26 -3.08 25.87
C SER A 679 0.95 -3.68 25.15
N ILE A 680 0.73 -4.41 24.05
CA ILE A 680 1.81 -4.75 23.13
C ILE A 680 2.61 -3.50 22.74
N ALA A 681 1.96 -2.32 22.75
CA ALA A 681 2.65 -1.05 22.56
C ALA A 681 3.67 -0.75 23.66
N ASP A 682 3.38 -1.02 24.94
CA ASP A 682 4.32 -0.73 26.04
C ASP A 682 5.57 -1.62 25.91
N LYS A 683 5.37 -2.91 25.65
CA LYS A 683 6.47 -3.86 25.40
C LYS A 683 7.28 -3.47 24.17
N LEU A 684 6.58 -3.10 23.09
CA LEU A 684 7.23 -2.75 21.83
C LEU A 684 7.95 -1.40 21.93
N GLU A 685 7.44 -0.43 22.68
CA GLU A 685 8.09 0.87 22.87
C GLU A 685 9.48 0.72 23.52
N GLU A 686 9.57 -0.02 24.62
CA GLU A 686 10.84 -0.29 25.31
C GLU A 686 11.81 -1.06 24.40
N TRP A 687 11.32 -2.12 23.75
CA TRP A 687 12.13 -2.91 22.82
C TRP A 687 12.61 -2.08 21.62
N TYR A 688 11.73 -1.23 21.07
CA TYR A 688 11.99 -0.44 19.88
C TYR A 688 13.04 0.63 20.11
N GLN A 689 13.07 1.27 21.28
CA GLN A 689 14.13 2.21 21.65
C GLN A 689 15.52 1.55 21.61
N GLY A 690 15.65 0.33 22.15
CA GLY A 690 16.88 -0.45 22.05
C GLY A 690 17.24 -0.81 20.61
N ALA A 691 16.24 -1.20 19.80
CA ALA A 691 16.43 -1.54 18.40
C ALA A 691 16.85 -0.34 17.53
N GLN A 692 16.33 0.86 17.78
CA GLN A 692 16.74 2.09 17.07
C GLN A 692 18.23 2.39 17.28
N VAL A 693 18.72 2.25 18.52
CA VAL A 693 20.14 2.42 18.82
C VAL A 693 20.99 1.38 18.08
N ALA A 694 20.57 0.12 18.10
CA ALA A 694 21.26 -0.95 17.38
C ALA A 694 21.21 -0.79 15.85
N TYR A 695 20.17 -0.16 15.30
CA TYR A 695 20.03 0.12 13.87
C TYR A 695 20.94 1.26 13.38
N VAL A 696 21.01 2.37 14.13
CA VAL A 696 21.77 3.57 13.74
C VAL A 696 23.27 3.39 13.96
N LYS A 697 23.67 2.64 15.00
CA LYS A 697 25.08 2.52 15.39
C LYS A 697 26.00 1.98 14.28
N PRO A 698 25.65 0.92 13.51
CA PRO A 698 26.46 0.50 12.36
C PRO A 698 26.64 1.60 11.30
N GLN A 699 25.61 2.39 11.04
CA GLN A 699 25.64 3.45 10.02
C GLN A 699 26.57 4.60 10.44
N LEU A 700 26.56 4.96 11.72
CA LEU A 700 27.49 5.95 12.28
C LEU A 700 28.95 5.47 12.14
N ILE A 701 29.23 4.21 12.50
CA ILE A 701 30.58 3.64 12.37
C ILE A 701 31.00 3.61 10.89
N ILE A 702 30.12 3.21 9.97
CA ILE A 702 30.42 3.25 8.53
C ILE A 702 30.74 4.68 8.06
N THR A 703 30.02 5.69 8.56
CA THR A 703 30.29 7.10 8.24
C THR A 703 31.65 7.54 8.78
N GLU A 704 32.01 7.15 10.00
CA GLU A 704 33.33 7.40 10.57
C GLU A 704 34.44 6.68 9.80
N LEU A 705 34.20 5.45 9.34
CA LEU A 705 35.13 4.71 8.47
C LEU A 705 35.40 5.48 7.18
N TYR A 706 34.36 5.97 6.50
CA TYR A 706 34.51 6.81 5.31
C TYR A 706 35.27 8.11 5.60
N GLY A 707 35.15 8.65 6.82
CA GLY A 707 35.95 9.79 7.29
C GLY A 707 37.45 9.56 7.29
N PHE A 708 37.94 8.31 7.33
CA PHE A 708 39.38 8.02 7.22
C PHE A 708 39.90 8.03 5.79
N LEU A 709 39.03 7.92 4.76
CA LEU A 709 39.47 7.82 3.36
C LEU A 709 40.40 8.97 2.92
N PRO A 710 40.11 10.25 3.20
CA PRO A 710 40.98 11.34 2.78
C PRO A 710 42.37 11.25 3.41
N VAL A 711 42.44 10.85 4.67
CA VAL A 711 43.71 10.76 5.41
C VAL A 711 44.51 9.53 4.99
N ILE A 712 43.84 8.41 4.70
CA ILE A 712 44.46 7.23 4.09
C ILE A 712 45.07 7.59 2.73
N ALA A 713 44.32 8.31 1.88
CA ALA A 713 44.80 8.77 0.58
C ALA A 713 46.01 9.71 0.70
N GLU A 714 46.00 10.62 1.69
CA GLU A 714 47.13 11.51 1.97
C GLU A 714 48.40 10.73 2.37
N ILE A 715 48.28 9.76 3.29
CA ILE A 715 49.39 8.88 3.68
C ILE A 715 49.94 8.12 2.47
N GLU A 716 49.06 7.58 1.63
CA GLU A 716 49.47 6.84 0.44
C GLU A 716 50.23 7.73 -0.56
N MET A 717 49.75 8.96 -0.80
CA MET A 717 50.46 9.94 -1.62
C MET A 717 51.83 10.30 -1.04
N ASN A 718 51.90 10.52 0.28
CA ASN A 718 53.15 10.88 0.96
C ASN A 718 54.17 9.74 0.92
N ILE A 719 53.73 8.49 1.08
CA ILE A 719 54.58 7.30 0.90
C ILE A 719 55.12 7.26 -0.55
N CYS A 720 54.25 7.45 -1.54
CA CYS A 720 54.67 7.47 -2.96
C CYS A 720 55.68 8.58 -3.26
N SER A 721 55.46 9.80 -2.75
CA SER A 721 56.39 10.91 -2.91
C SER A 721 57.75 10.61 -2.28
N ALA A 722 57.76 10.05 -1.06
CA ALA A 722 59.01 9.68 -0.39
C ALA A 722 59.79 8.62 -1.18
N TYR A 723 59.10 7.64 -1.79
CA TYR A 723 59.74 6.67 -2.69
C TYR A 723 60.35 7.32 -3.93
N GLU A 724 59.67 8.27 -4.56
CA GLU A 724 60.23 8.99 -5.72
C GLU A 724 61.48 9.78 -5.35
N ASP A 725 61.49 10.43 -4.18
CA ASP A 725 62.63 11.19 -3.69
C ASP A 725 63.82 10.26 -3.37
N HIS A 726 63.58 9.10 -2.75
CA HIS A 726 64.59 8.06 -2.56
C HIS A 726 65.19 7.58 -3.88
N ASN A 727 64.36 7.34 -4.89
CA ASN A 727 64.83 6.91 -6.22
C ASN A 727 65.69 7.98 -6.91
N LYS A 728 65.25 9.26 -6.87
CA LYS A 728 66.06 10.38 -7.40
C LYS A 728 67.40 10.48 -6.67
N MET A 729 67.39 10.33 -5.34
CA MET A 729 68.60 10.39 -4.52
C MET A 729 69.57 9.25 -4.87
N TRP A 730 69.05 8.03 -5.02
CA TRP A 730 69.83 6.87 -5.47
C TRP A 730 70.49 7.10 -6.83
N MET A 731 69.75 7.62 -7.80
CA MET A 731 70.27 7.92 -9.12
C MET A 731 71.35 9.02 -9.09
N ASN A 732 71.22 10.01 -8.21
CA ASN A 732 72.22 11.06 -8.04
C ASN A 732 73.49 10.55 -7.36
N LEU A 733 73.38 9.74 -6.29
CA LEU A 733 74.54 9.11 -5.64
C LEU A 733 75.30 8.19 -6.60
N PHE A 734 74.58 7.46 -7.46
CA PHE A 734 75.20 6.63 -8.50
C PHE A 734 75.93 7.47 -9.57
N LYS A 735 75.34 8.59 -10.00
CA LYS A 735 75.97 9.54 -10.92
C LYS A 735 77.22 10.19 -10.32
N GLU A 736 77.17 10.65 -9.07
CA GLU A 736 78.34 11.23 -8.38
C GLU A 736 79.43 10.19 -8.19
N ARG A 737 79.11 8.97 -7.77
CA ARG A 737 80.07 7.86 -7.67
C ARG A 737 80.74 7.56 -9.02
N TRP A 738 79.97 7.53 -10.10
CA TRP A 738 80.49 7.32 -11.46
C TRP A 738 81.40 8.47 -11.90
N LEU A 739 81.01 9.73 -11.64
CA LEU A 739 81.81 10.92 -11.92
C LEU A 739 83.14 10.91 -11.15
N ILE A 740 83.13 10.51 -9.88
CA ILE A 740 84.31 10.45 -9.03
C ILE A 740 85.24 9.31 -9.43
N GLN A 741 84.72 8.12 -9.77
CA GLN A 741 85.52 7.04 -10.34
C GLN A 741 86.20 7.46 -11.66
N ARG A 742 85.51 8.26 -12.49
CA ARG A 742 86.05 8.77 -13.75
C ARG A 742 87.11 9.86 -13.55
N GLN A 743 86.95 10.72 -12.54
CA GLN A 743 87.96 11.71 -12.14
C GLN A 743 89.19 11.06 -11.47
N GLN A 744 89.01 10.00 -10.68
CA GLN A 744 90.11 9.22 -10.09
C GLN A 744 90.88 8.42 -11.15
N GLN A 745 90.20 7.89 -12.18
CA GLN A 745 90.86 7.28 -13.35
C GLN A 745 91.67 8.28 -14.19
N GLN A 746 91.39 9.58 -14.08
CA GLN A 746 92.21 10.63 -14.70
C GLN A 746 93.37 11.12 -13.81
N ILE A 747 93.40 10.76 -12.52
CA ILE A 747 94.36 11.35 -11.56
C ILE A 747 95.38 10.35 -10.97
N ASN A 748 95.21 9.02 -10.97
CA ASN A 748 96.29 8.13 -10.49
C ASN A 748 96.35 6.75 -11.17
N HIS A 749 97.48 6.46 -11.81
CA HIS A 749 98.03 5.11 -11.94
C HIS A 749 98.66 4.68 -10.61
N THR A 750 97.88 4.21 -9.63
CA THR A 750 98.37 3.29 -8.60
C THR A 750 97.21 2.60 -7.87
N HIS A 751 97.37 1.31 -7.65
CA HIS A 751 96.45 0.35 -7.03
C HIS A 751 95.78 0.81 -5.73
N THR A 752 94.45 0.66 -5.67
CA THR A 752 93.72 0.20 -4.48
C THR A 752 92.59 -0.75 -4.91
N THR A 753 92.64 -1.98 -4.39
CA THR A 753 91.65 -3.04 -4.57
C THR A 753 90.42 -2.78 -3.70
N PHE A 754 89.22 -2.89 -4.30
CA PHE A 754 87.92 -2.84 -3.60
C PHE A 754 87.68 -4.12 -2.79
N GLU A 755 87.18 -4.00 -1.56
CA GLU A 755 86.74 -5.16 -0.77
C GLU A 755 85.39 -5.76 -1.27
N PRO A 756 85.19 -7.09 -1.21
CA PRO A 756 83.99 -7.80 -1.68
C PRO A 756 82.67 -7.45 -0.93
N SER A 757 82.77 -6.95 0.29
CA SER A 757 81.64 -6.62 1.17
C SER A 757 80.73 -5.51 0.60
N ASN A 758 81.30 -4.56 -0.14
CA ASN A 758 80.57 -3.42 -0.73
C ASN A 758 79.74 -3.78 -1.98
N LEU A 759 80.14 -4.81 -2.75
CA LEU A 759 79.41 -5.27 -3.93
C LEU A 759 78.12 -6.02 -3.56
N SER A 760 78.18 -6.82 -2.49
CA SER A 760 77.03 -7.52 -1.89
C SER A 760 75.95 -6.53 -1.45
N LEU A 761 76.32 -5.50 -0.69
CA LEU A 761 75.38 -4.48 -0.19
C LEU A 761 74.73 -3.68 -1.33
N THR A 762 75.50 -3.28 -2.35
CA THR A 762 74.93 -2.59 -3.52
C THR A 762 74.02 -3.49 -4.36
N SER A 763 74.31 -4.79 -4.48
CA SER A 763 73.45 -5.76 -5.16
C SER A 763 72.13 -5.97 -4.41
N THR A 764 72.18 -6.07 -3.08
CA THR A 764 70.99 -6.21 -2.22
C THR A 764 70.12 -4.97 -2.32
N ILE A 765 70.71 -3.77 -2.22
CA ILE A 765 69.95 -2.52 -2.33
C ILE A 765 69.41 -2.32 -3.76
N PHE A 766 70.14 -2.71 -4.81
CA PHE A 766 69.65 -2.65 -6.19
C PHE A 766 68.49 -3.64 -6.44
N LYS A 767 68.52 -4.82 -5.82
CA LYS A 767 67.41 -5.77 -5.83
C LYS A 767 66.17 -5.24 -5.09
N GLU A 768 66.36 -4.66 -3.91
CA GLU A 768 65.26 -4.06 -3.14
C GLU A 768 64.70 -2.83 -3.85
N LEU A 769 65.53 -1.94 -4.40
CA LEU A 769 65.08 -0.78 -5.17
C LEU A 769 64.39 -1.14 -6.48
N ASN A 770 64.85 -2.17 -7.20
CA ASN A 770 64.16 -2.63 -8.41
C ASN A 770 62.84 -3.33 -8.07
N SER A 771 62.78 -4.13 -7.00
CA SER A 771 61.52 -4.67 -6.47
C SER A 771 60.56 -3.52 -6.14
N LEU A 772 61.05 -2.50 -5.44
CA LEU A 772 60.28 -1.32 -5.07
C LEU A 772 59.92 -0.42 -6.26
N HIS A 773 60.73 -0.38 -7.31
CA HIS A 773 60.44 0.36 -8.53
C HIS A 773 59.38 -0.34 -9.39
N GLU A 774 59.46 -1.66 -9.55
CA GLU A 774 58.40 -2.45 -10.17
C GLU A 774 57.11 -2.39 -9.35
N ASP A 775 57.19 -2.44 -8.03
CA ASP A 775 56.04 -2.30 -7.14
C ASP A 775 55.48 -0.87 -7.19
N SER A 776 56.32 0.18 -7.26
CA SER A 776 55.94 1.59 -7.42
C SER A 776 55.25 1.89 -8.76
N GLN A 777 55.68 1.26 -9.85
CA GLN A 777 55.01 1.38 -11.16
C GLN A 777 53.63 0.69 -11.15
N LYS A 778 53.53 -0.53 -10.61
CA LYS A 778 52.24 -1.23 -10.40
C LYS A 778 51.31 -0.43 -9.47
N LEU A 779 51.89 0.28 -8.50
CA LEU A 779 51.19 1.18 -7.58
C LEU A 779 50.67 2.45 -8.24
N LYS A 780 51.43 3.06 -9.15
CA LYS A 780 50.97 4.22 -9.94
C LYS A 780 49.80 3.85 -10.85
N GLU A 781 49.79 2.63 -11.38
CA GLU A 781 48.65 2.09 -12.12
C GLU A 781 47.46 1.81 -11.20
N ALA A 782 47.67 1.12 -10.06
CA ALA A 782 46.61 0.85 -9.08
C ALA A 782 46.04 2.14 -8.45
N TYR A 783 46.85 3.17 -8.24
CA TYR A 783 46.44 4.48 -7.72
C TYR A 783 45.67 5.29 -8.79
N LYS A 784 46.04 5.18 -10.07
CA LYS A 784 45.21 5.73 -11.17
C LYS A 784 43.84 5.06 -11.22
N ASP A 785 43.79 3.74 -11.08
CA ASP A 785 42.52 2.99 -11.03
C ASP A 785 41.69 3.39 -9.80
N PHE A 786 42.34 3.55 -8.64
CA PHE A 786 41.71 4.00 -7.39
C PHE A 786 41.15 5.43 -7.47
N VAL A 787 41.90 6.40 -8.04
CA VAL A 787 41.45 7.79 -8.25
C VAL A 787 40.29 7.85 -9.26
N MET A 788 40.30 7.00 -10.27
CA MET A 788 39.17 6.86 -11.21
C MET A 788 37.91 6.40 -10.48
N ILE A 789 38.01 5.31 -9.70
CA ILE A 789 36.92 4.77 -8.87
C ILE A 789 36.44 5.81 -7.84
N PHE A 790 37.35 6.55 -7.20
CA PHE A 790 37.04 7.60 -6.24
C PHE A 790 36.29 8.78 -6.87
N SER A 791 36.68 9.19 -8.08
CA SER A 791 36.00 10.26 -8.83
C SER A 791 34.59 9.85 -9.31
N GLU A 792 34.39 8.59 -9.69
CA GLU A 792 33.07 8.04 -10.01
C GLU A 792 32.16 7.99 -8.78
N VAL A 793 32.68 7.55 -7.63
CA VAL A 793 31.92 7.49 -6.36
C VAL A 793 31.54 8.89 -5.86
N GLN A 794 32.39 9.91 -6.04
CA GLN A 794 32.03 11.30 -5.75
C GLN A 794 30.95 11.87 -6.69
N SER A 795 30.88 11.41 -7.95
CA SER A 795 29.83 11.81 -8.89
C SER A 795 28.47 11.17 -8.62
N ILE A 796 28.44 10.04 -7.89
CA ILE A 796 27.23 9.31 -7.51
C ILE A 796 26.65 9.79 -6.17
N ASN A 797 27.47 10.43 -5.32
CA ASN A 797 27.08 10.94 -3.99
C ASN A 797 26.58 12.41 -3.98
N ASN A 798 26.77 13.15 -5.08
CA ASN A 798 26.13 14.45 -5.33
C ASN A 798 24.90 14.23 -6.20
#